data_AF-A0A6I1GKB8-F1
#
_entry.id   AF-A0A6I1GKB8-F1
#
_cell.length_a   1.000
_cell.length_b   1.000
_cell.length_c   1.000
_cell.angle_alpha   90.00
_cell.angle_beta   90.00
_cell.angle_gamma   90.00
#
_symmetry.space_group_name_H-M   'P 1'
#
loop_
_entity.id
_entity.type
_entity.pdbx_description
1 polymer ?
#
loop_
_entity_poly.entity_id
_entity_poly.type
_entity_poly.pdbx_seq_one_letter_code
_entity_poly.pdbx_strand_id
1 'polypeptide(L)'
;MTHAAKPTPLRRIGALAVALATLCVMPAGVANAVGPTPSAPAATADAQQEYLKLTIERTDKNGDTVEVGDTLTYIIGYENVSTQNIAVYPRTSNLDGVTTPQGNTKFPICRWSTLKPGEKAACSNTANPKLAYHVVTEADVANGFTPEASIDATTDSTGSKVLQSVKITGQKVNVAQPVALPADIAAWKARNEQLADYKTLSEKLSKTDGINWLFIGDSITQGVLYTRGYRIYSELFANQLETEKVRGVSRADDLVMNTGISSADASWPLKSGAFDKWVTEKHPNVVFITFGMNDGRSHQFPVDQYIANLTSIIDKVRELGAIPILQTQNYTTDATFNTNLDTYFDAERRLAIKKDVILVDFNKRWLELNNGNKQGNTYMGTGNNIHPGENGHIEWAKFTLGALNMLSDSDAIAKWNSADMALAGPSVAASADAVGLKGTAGLGDALPSGAATADVGKYLTGAQYIDAGEDVVKAVAGKQQSNVTIRFRAAGGGSEPQTLFSLGDSGSTTRATVRLSATGQLQFQNSDGTGDFYTVGAANLADGNWHTVSVNFADNSFTAYADGALLRTVSGNASIKLNVPAAITVNQATVGAVRGSDAAAGKQQLTGVVDYVTAWGRNLSEAEAKKITAETPVAEVAVAKNQAATDALKPLISNTGVRKNIVFAGGETIEGGYSDHIIAKNLVQLLDERVRWEYATSLGGNDTELQRAKFFVAAAQGGVTAKQLDEEYDARIGQYKPDILFVAPDLYDADGKLVETDAAAFATHVKSVADKATAAGSKVVLVTPVTVRGGEEAYAKAMRGVADEAGLPLLDAQAWIGQVVAANPAVRTGWFNAAGQLNYSGHLGYARFMMKSLDLYPANVSQSRVASLPYDTIGVNLAGASENGGEVPVARVDGGADDGSADGARAHIDTTRIDPAASLVIVKDYRVVEVAADGTRTTVANGLAPADVLKNGIDVPLAAGDTAAHTYEVIGSAVVPDGSQPVTVTYTATLPAVEPGPGPDPGPGAVTIDHITAVTTQTGVKVGDRFDRGKVIVTATLTDGKKRALAADEYALTAVDEQGKTVDLSQPFVKAGKVTVTASVANGDAAAFTARFAISVTARPGTGGGTGSGAGTGSGSGAGQGAGSGTGSEAGRKPGAGDGSGSGLSKTGADVAAVTAAAGLLMLAGVAAAVARGRRRSVRP
;
A
#
# COMPACT_ATOMS: atom_id res chain seq x y z
N MET A 1 55.44 30.76 -12.98
CA MET A 1 56.23 29.53 -13.21
C MET A 1 55.33 28.59 -14.02
N THR A 2 55.57 28.28 -15.29
CA THR A 2 56.65 27.41 -15.86
C THR A 2 56.53 25.97 -15.31
N HIS A 3 56.33 24.91 -16.10
CA HIS A 3 56.39 24.75 -17.58
C HIS A 3 55.24 23.89 -18.14
N ALA A 4 55.09 23.90 -19.47
CA ALA A 4 54.33 22.90 -20.22
C ALA A 4 55.26 21.80 -20.78
N ALA A 5 54.70 20.61 -21.03
CA ALA A 5 55.30 19.57 -21.86
C ALA A 5 54.22 18.90 -22.72
N LYS A 6 54.56 18.54 -23.97
CA LYS A 6 53.70 17.79 -24.91
C LYS A 6 54.34 16.44 -25.27
N PRO A 7 53.57 15.46 -25.77
CA PRO A 7 54.02 14.07 -25.93
C PRO A 7 54.85 13.83 -27.19
N THR A 8 55.49 12.65 -27.27
CA THR A 8 56.22 12.12 -28.45
C THR A 8 55.91 10.64 -28.72
N PRO A 9 56.15 10.10 -29.95
CA PRO A 9 55.43 8.91 -30.46
C PRO A 9 56.27 7.77 -31.09
N LEU A 10 55.63 6.61 -31.36
CA LEU A 10 55.91 5.60 -32.42
C LEU A 10 54.75 4.56 -32.40
N ARG A 11 54.09 4.04 -33.46
CA ARG A 11 54.15 4.07 -34.95
C ARG A 11 54.86 2.86 -35.64
N ARG A 12 54.14 2.22 -36.60
CA ARG A 12 54.45 1.03 -37.47
C ARG A 12 53.82 -0.30 -36.98
N ILE A 13 53.41 -1.27 -37.82
CA ILE A 13 53.17 -1.34 -39.29
C ILE A 13 52.13 -2.46 -39.56
N GLY A 14 51.37 -2.37 -40.64
CA GLY A 14 50.55 -3.48 -41.15
C GLY A 14 49.74 -3.07 -42.37
N ALA A 15 50.06 -3.59 -43.56
CA ALA A 15 49.38 -3.25 -44.80
C ALA A 15 49.36 -4.45 -45.75
N LEU A 16 48.24 -4.62 -46.45
CA LEU A 16 48.16 -5.43 -47.67
C LEU A 16 47.14 -4.77 -48.62
N ALA A 17 47.45 -4.77 -49.91
CA ALA A 17 46.58 -4.19 -50.93
C ALA A 17 46.66 -5.05 -52.21
N VAL A 18 45.50 -5.25 -52.84
CA VAL A 18 45.36 -5.76 -54.21
C VAL A 18 44.27 -4.92 -54.87
N ALA A 19 44.47 -4.55 -56.14
CA ALA A 19 43.54 -3.71 -56.88
C ALA A 19 43.37 -4.24 -58.31
N LEU A 20 42.14 -4.15 -58.81
CA LEU A 20 41.66 -4.22 -60.21
C LEU A 20 40.11 -4.21 -60.12
N ALA A 21 39.29 -3.69 -61.04
CA ALA A 21 39.32 -2.56 -61.96
C ALA A 21 38.04 -2.69 -62.82
N THR A 22 37.27 -1.61 -62.99
CA THR A 22 36.27 -1.38 -64.07
C THR A 22 35.34 -2.52 -64.52
N LEU A 23 34.03 -2.32 -64.36
CA LEU A 23 33.13 -2.22 -65.52
C LEU A 23 31.86 -1.41 -65.20
N CYS A 24 31.37 -0.65 -66.17
CA CYS A 24 30.11 0.12 -66.06
C CYS A 24 29.01 -0.53 -66.89
N VAL A 25 27.85 -0.83 -66.29
CA VAL A 25 26.57 -0.98 -66.99
C VAL A 25 25.45 -0.43 -66.10
N MET A 26 24.62 0.47 -66.62
CA MET A 26 23.27 0.74 -66.11
C MET A 26 22.28 0.77 -67.29
N PRO A 27 21.08 0.17 -67.17
CA PRO A 27 20.04 0.25 -68.20
C PRO A 27 19.27 1.57 -68.13
N ALA A 28 18.67 1.99 -69.26
CA ALA A 28 17.85 3.20 -69.36
C ALA A 28 16.36 2.95 -69.05
N GLY A 29 15.63 3.99 -68.60
CA GLY A 29 14.25 3.86 -68.08
C GLY A 29 13.37 5.11 -68.19
N VAL A 30 13.44 5.82 -69.32
CA VAL A 30 12.54 6.85 -69.90
C VAL A 30 11.34 7.38 -69.07
N ALA A 31 11.26 8.71 -68.92
CA ALA A 31 10.00 9.48 -68.90
C ALA A 31 10.23 10.91 -69.46
N ASN A 32 9.22 11.51 -70.11
CA ASN A 32 9.35 12.75 -70.90
C ASN A 32 8.77 14.00 -70.22
N ALA A 33 9.33 15.18 -70.54
CA ALA A 33 8.57 16.43 -70.61
C ALA A 33 9.16 17.38 -71.69
N VAL A 34 8.29 18.06 -72.43
CA VAL A 34 8.59 18.89 -73.62
C VAL A 34 9.20 20.25 -73.25
N GLY A 35 10.07 20.79 -74.11
CA GLY A 35 10.44 22.21 -74.14
C GLY A 35 10.29 22.83 -75.54
N PRO A 36 10.06 24.15 -75.68
CA PRO A 36 10.00 24.84 -76.96
C PRO A 36 11.38 25.35 -77.44
N THR A 37 11.50 25.58 -78.74
CA THR A 37 12.72 26.03 -79.46
C THR A 37 12.94 27.56 -79.42
N PRO A 38 14.15 28.07 -79.81
CA PRO A 38 14.66 29.34 -79.29
C PRO A 38 14.35 30.59 -80.12
N SER A 39 14.56 31.75 -79.49
CA SER A 39 14.69 33.08 -80.11
C SER A 39 16.09 33.67 -79.87
N ALA A 40 16.46 34.68 -80.66
CA ALA A 40 17.83 35.15 -80.87
C ALA A 40 18.32 36.19 -79.81
N PRO A 41 19.60 36.64 -79.82
CA PRO A 41 20.29 37.09 -78.60
C PRO A 41 20.00 38.53 -78.17
N ALA A 42 20.18 38.79 -76.87
CA ALA A 42 20.20 40.13 -76.29
C ALA A 42 21.30 40.26 -75.21
N ALA A 43 22.00 41.40 -75.23
CA ALA A 43 22.87 42.02 -74.21
C ALA A 43 23.64 41.15 -73.20
N THR A 44 24.96 41.36 -73.14
CA THR A 44 25.78 41.01 -71.97
C THR A 44 25.29 41.76 -70.74
N ALA A 45 24.73 41.05 -69.76
CA ALA A 45 24.47 41.60 -68.43
C ALA A 45 25.79 41.81 -67.68
N ASP A 46 25.89 42.93 -66.97
CA ASP A 46 27.06 43.26 -66.16
C ASP A 46 27.19 42.29 -64.96
N ALA A 47 28.41 41.91 -64.62
CA ALA A 47 28.65 40.91 -63.58
C ALA A 47 28.52 41.58 -62.19
N GLN A 48 27.37 41.41 -61.53
CA GLN A 48 27.15 41.93 -60.18
C GLN A 48 28.31 41.53 -59.25
N GLN A 49 28.97 42.53 -58.67
CA GLN A 49 30.04 42.34 -57.70
C GLN A 49 29.53 41.49 -56.53
N GLU A 50 30.13 40.31 -56.35
CA GLU A 50 29.87 39.47 -55.18
C GLU A 50 30.53 40.10 -53.94
N TYR A 51 29.81 40.13 -52.82
CA TYR A 51 30.29 40.69 -51.55
C TYR A 51 30.41 39.64 -50.46
N LEU A 52 29.40 38.78 -50.32
CA LEU A 52 29.33 37.78 -49.27
C LEU A 52 29.11 36.40 -49.87
N LYS A 53 29.99 35.47 -49.53
CA LYS A 53 29.83 34.05 -49.76
C LYS A 53 29.44 33.38 -48.44
N LEU A 54 28.46 32.50 -48.51
CA LEU A 54 27.94 31.75 -47.36
C LEU A 54 28.36 30.28 -47.42
N THR A 55 28.48 29.64 -46.26
CA THR A 55 28.46 28.18 -46.12
C THR A 55 27.48 27.77 -45.02
N ILE A 56 26.97 26.55 -45.06
CA ILE A 56 26.14 25.99 -43.99
C ILE A 56 26.49 24.51 -43.80
N GLU A 57 26.80 24.14 -42.57
CA GLU A 57 27.30 22.82 -42.20
C GLU A 57 26.51 22.28 -41.00
N ARG A 58 26.12 21.00 -41.04
CA ARG A 58 25.44 20.31 -39.93
C ARG A 58 26.47 19.73 -38.96
N THR A 59 26.21 19.85 -37.66
CA THR A 59 27.22 19.68 -36.59
C THR A 59 26.73 18.91 -35.36
N ASP A 60 25.47 18.48 -35.34
CA ASP A 60 24.98 17.46 -34.41
C ASP A 60 25.53 16.07 -34.80
N LYS A 61 25.16 15.03 -34.06
CA LYS A 61 25.64 13.65 -34.28
C LYS A 61 24.48 12.67 -34.49
N ASN A 62 23.32 13.16 -34.89
CA ASN A 62 22.07 12.41 -34.83
C ASN A 62 21.90 11.48 -36.06
N GLY A 63 22.87 11.47 -36.99
CA GLY A 63 22.87 10.61 -38.18
C GLY A 63 22.10 11.20 -39.37
N ASP A 64 22.12 10.51 -40.50
CA ASP A 64 21.54 10.98 -41.77
C ASP A 64 20.00 10.95 -41.79
N THR A 65 19.39 10.20 -40.87
CA THR A 65 17.95 10.15 -40.61
C THR A 65 17.69 10.40 -39.13
N VAL A 66 16.74 11.28 -38.82
CA VAL A 66 16.51 11.83 -37.46
C VAL A 66 15.03 11.68 -37.05
N GLU A 67 14.72 11.82 -35.76
CA GLU A 67 13.36 11.64 -35.21
C GLU A 67 12.74 12.94 -34.73
N VAL A 68 11.40 12.97 -34.59
CA VAL A 68 10.69 14.14 -34.05
C VAL A 68 11.03 14.36 -32.59
N GLY A 69 11.65 15.51 -32.32
CA GLY A 69 12.29 15.89 -31.06
C GLY A 69 13.75 16.31 -31.25
N ASP A 70 14.48 15.64 -32.16
CA ASP A 70 15.93 15.80 -32.32
C ASP A 70 16.32 17.26 -32.65
N THR A 71 17.27 17.83 -31.90
CA THR A 71 17.87 19.13 -32.22
C THR A 71 19.00 18.97 -33.24
N LEU A 72 18.76 19.47 -34.46
CA LEU A 72 19.76 19.61 -35.51
C LEU A 72 20.53 20.91 -35.30
N THR A 73 21.87 20.88 -35.27
CA THR A 73 22.66 22.10 -35.02
C THR A 73 23.57 22.43 -36.19
N TYR A 74 23.67 23.71 -36.53
CA TYR A 74 24.34 24.18 -37.73
C TYR A 74 25.36 25.29 -37.45
N ILE A 75 26.40 25.32 -38.27
CA ILE A 75 27.31 26.46 -38.39
C ILE A 75 27.04 27.13 -39.74
N ILE A 76 26.70 28.42 -39.71
CA ILE A 76 26.62 29.27 -40.92
C ILE A 76 27.93 30.05 -41.01
N GLY A 77 28.70 29.82 -42.06
CA GLY A 77 29.97 30.51 -42.34
C GLY A 77 29.78 31.73 -43.25
N TYR A 78 30.63 32.73 -43.05
CA TYR A 78 30.68 33.99 -43.78
C TYR A 78 32.08 34.20 -44.36
N GLU A 79 32.18 34.53 -45.65
CA GLU A 79 33.43 34.88 -46.34
C GLU A 79 33.19 36.16 -47.15
N ASN A 80 33.89 37.26 -46.83
CA ASN A 80 33.81 38.48 -47.63
C ASN A 80 34.71 38.34 -48.86
N VAL A 81 34.10 38.26 -50.03
CA VAL A 81 34.79 38.06 -51.33
C VAL A 81 35.03 39.38 -52.09
N SER A 82 34.60 40.52 -51.54
CA SER A 82 34.83 41.84 -52.13
C SER A 82 36.12 42.51 -51.66
N THR A 83 36.42 43.66 -52.28
CA THR A 83 37.54 44.55 -51.95
C THR A 83 37.25 45.57 -50.84
N GLN A 84 36.04 45.59 -50.27
CA GLN A 84 35.65 46.53 -49.20
C GLN A 84 35.18 45.82 -47.91
N ASN A 85 35.18 46.54 -46.78
CA ASN A 85 34.55 46.04 -45.55
C ASN A 85 33.02 45.95 -45.74
N ILE A 86 32.42 44.87 -45.23
CA ILE A 86 30.96 44.69 -45.15
C ILE A 86 30.53 44.40 -43.72
N ALA A 87 29.26 44.62 -43.40
CA ALA A 87 28.57 43.96 -42.29
C ALA A 87 27.73 42.80 -42.83
N VAL A 88 27.44 41.82 -41.96
CA VAL A 88 26.65 40.64 -42.28
C VAL A 88 25.37 40.66 -41.44
N TYR A 89 24.21 40.72 -42.09
CA TYR A 89 22.92 40.94 -41.43
C TYR A 89 21.89 39.86 -41.81
N PRO A 90 21.62 38.87 -40.94
CA PRO A 90 20.56 37.88 -41.15
C PRO A 90 19.17 38.52 -41.30
N ARG A 91 18.40 38.08 -42.28
CA ARG A 91 17.03 38.57 -42.56
C ARG A 91 15.95 37.55 -42.23
N THR A 92 16.10 36.34 -42.76
CA THR A 92 15.16 35.23 -42.56
C THR A 92 15.95 33.93 -42.43
N SER A 93 15.40 32.98 -41.69
CA SER A 93 15.87 31.60 -41.64
C SER A 93 14.73 30.74 -41.10
N ASN A 94 14.76 29.43 -41.41
CA ASN A 94 13.98 28.43 -40.68
C ASN A 94 14.80 27.75 -39.58
N LEU A 95 16.01 28.25 -39.29
CA LEU A 95 16.78 27.87 -38.12
C LEU A 95 16.53 28.88 -36.98
N ASP A 96 16.17 28.34 -35.83
CA ASP A 96 16.19 29.04 -34.55
C ASP A 96 17.58 29.59 -34.26
N GLY A 97 17.62 30.72 -33.56
CA GLY A 97 18.86 31.39 -33.18
C GLY A 97 19.62 32.05 -34.34
N VAL A 98 19.09 32.09 -35.57
CA VAL A 98 19.74 32.86 -36.67
C VAL A 98 19.31 34.32 -36.68
N THR A 99 18.00 34.57 -36.67
CA THR A 99 17.42 35.92 -36.69
C THR A 99 17.05 36.45 -35.30
N THR A 100 17.11 35.60 -34.27
CA THR A 100 16.77 35.91 -32.88
C THR A 100 17.54 37.15 -32.36
N PRO A 101 16.90 38.10 -31.66
CA PRO A 101 17.58 39.34 -31.25
C PRO A 101 18.67 39.15 -30.17
N GLN A 102 19.71 39.97 -30.22
CA GLN A 102 20.76 40.04 -29.18
C GLN A 102 20.22 40.74 -27.92
N GLY A 103 19.61 39.97 -27.02
CA GLY A 103 19.02 40.47 -25.77
C GLY A 103 17.96 41.54 -26.03
N ASN A 104 18.03 42.66 -25.32
CA ASN A 104 17.10 43.79 -25.48
C ASN A 104 17.40 44.67 -26.72
N THR A 105 18.29 44.27 -27.62
CA THR A 105 18.57 45.01 -28.87
C THR A 105 17.71 44.51 -30.03
N LYS A 106 17.55 45.31 -31.07
CA LYS A 106 16.79 44.95 -32.29
C LYS A 106 17.59 44.17 -33.36
N PHE A 107 18.76 43.62 -33.00
CA PHE A 107 19.73 43.10 -33.97
C PHE A 107 19.86 41.57 -33.88
N PRO A 108 19.92 40.83 -35.01
CA PRO A 108 20.11 39.37 -35.02
C PRO A 108 21.37 38.91 -34.26
N ILE A 109 21.30 37.75 -33.62
CA ILE A 109 22.41 37.15 -32.88
C ILE A 109 23.53 36.65 -33.79
N CYS A 110 23.21 36.14 -34.97
CA CYS A 110 24.18 35.80 -36.01
C CYS A 110 24.73 37.02 -36.82
N ARG A 111 24.47 38.27 -36.39
CA ARG A 111 24.99 39.47 -37.08
C ARG A 111 26.49 39.65 -36.86
N TRP A 112 27.25 39.90 -37.93
CA TRP A 112 28.65 40.31 -37.86
C TRP A 112 28.80 41.80 -38.21
N SER A 113 29.39 42.60 -37.32
CA SER A 113 29.39 44.06 -37.46
C SER A 113 30.36 44.61 -38.50
N THR A 114 31.52 43.96 -38.69
CA THR A 114 32.53 44.32 -39.69
C THR A 114 33.31 43.07 -40.10
N LEU A 115 33.25 42.69 -41.37
CA LEU A 115 34.01 41.62 -42.01
C LEU A 115 34.89 42.22 -43.13
N LYS A 116 36.21 42.11 -43.00
CA LYS A 116 37.19 42.70 -43.93
C LYS A 116 37.31 41.90 -45.23
N PRO A 117 37.83 42.48 -46.32
CA PRO A 117 38.18 41.73 -47.54
C PRO A 117 38.96 40.44 -47.26
N GLY A 118 38.46 39.31 -47.75
CA GLY A 118 39.04 37.97 -47.55
C GLY A 118 38.91 37.40 -46.13
N GLU A 119 38.29 38.11 -45.18
CA GLU A 119 38.08 37.63 -43.81
C GLU A 119 36.94 36.61 -43.76
N LYS A 120 37.11 35.59 -42.90
CA LYS A 120 36.09 34.56 -42.65
C LYS A 120 35.61 34.62 -41.20
N ALA A 121 34.31 34.46 -41.02
CA ALA A 121 33.63 34.38 -39.74
C ALA A 121 32.56 33.29 -39.79
N ALA A 122 31.87 33.05 -38.68
CA ALA A 122 30.73 32.14 -38.63
C ALA A 122 29.78 32.52 -37.49
N CYS A 123 28.52 32.11 -37.56
CA CYS A 123 27.60 32.24 -36.44
C CYS A 123 27.90 31.19 -35.35
N SER A 124 28.82 31.54 -34.46
CA SER A 124 29.17 30.81 -33.24
C SER A 124 29.80 31.78 -32.25
N ASN A 125 29.83 31.45 -30.95
CA ASN A 125 30.67 32.17 -30.00
C ASN A 125 31.23 31.23 -28.92
N THR A 126 32.18 31.72 -28.12
CA THR A 126 32.92 30.91 -27.14
C THR A 126 32.09 30.39 -25.97
N ALA A 127 30.90 30.96 -25.72
CA ALA A 127 29.97 30.52 -24.68
C ALA A 127 28.84 29.62 -25.22
N ASN A 128 28.46 29.78 -26.50
CA ASN A 128 27.61 28.85 -27.23
C ASN A 128 28.13 28.67 -28.69
N PRO A 129 28.73 27.51 -29.02
CA PRO A 129 29.16 27.21 -30.38
C PRO A 129 28.02 26.76 -31.32
N LYS A 130 26.82 26.50 -30.79
CA LYS A 130 25.62 26.01 -31.48
C LYS A 130 24.53 27.09 -31.46
N LEU A 131 24.76 28.21 -32.15
CA LEU A 131 23.81 29.33 -32.19
C LEU A 131 22.65 29.08 -33.16
N ALA A 132 22.88 28.44 -34.30
CA ALA A 132 21.84 28.11 -35.27
C ALA A 132 21.40 26.65 -35.11
N TYR A 133 20.09 26.41 -34.96
CA TYR A 133 19.55 25.06 -34.75
C TYR A 133 18.11 24.91 -35.28
N HIS A 134 17.60 23.68 -35.31
CA HIS A 134 16.19 23.35 -35.55
C HIS A 134 15.80 22.17 -34.68
N VAL A 135 14.61 22.19 -34.08
CA VAL A 135 14.04 21.06 -33.35
C VAL A 135 13.06 20.35 -34.29
N VAL A 136 13.35 19.09 -34.64
CA VAL A 136 12.58 18.36 -35.66
C VAL A 136 11.12 18.20 -35.24
N THR A 137 10.21 18.67 -36.10
CA THR A 137 8.77 18.73 -35.85
C THR A 137 8.00 17.63 -36.59
N GLU A 138 6.74 17.41 -36.21
CA GLU A 138 5.86 16.48 -36.93
C GLU A 138 5.53 16.93 -38.36
N ALA A 139 5.71 18.22 -38.69
CA ALA A 139 5.60 18.71 -40.07
C ALA A 139 6.81 18.30 -40.94
N ASP A 140 7.99 18.15 -40.33
CA ASP A 140 9.20 17.71 -41.03
C ASP A 140 9.15 16.23 -41.41
N VAL A 141 8.35 15.41 -40.71
CA VAL A 141 8.13 13.97 -41.03
C VAL A 141 7.67 13.77 -42.47
N ALA A 142 6.78 14.63 -42.96
CA ALA A 142 6.20 14.49 -44.30
C ALA A 142 7.16 14.91 -45.42
N ASN A 143 8.15 15.75 -45.13
CA ASN A 143 8.94 16.46 -46.15
C ASN A 143 10.46 16.35 -45.97
N GLY A 144 10.95 15.90 -44.83
CA GLY A 144 12.30 16.12 -44.32
C GLY A 144 12.58 17.60 -44.00
N PHE A 145 13.48 17.87 -43.05
CA PHE A 145 13.90 19.23 -42.76
C PHE A 145 14.99 19.69 -43.74
N THR A 146 14.91 20.92 -44.24
CA THR A 146 15.97 21.50 -45.09
C THR A 146 16.35 22.88 -44.54
N PRO A 147 17.58 23.09 -44.03
CA PRO A 147 17.98 24.34 -43.41
C PRO A 147 18.19 25.44 -44.45
N GLU A 148 17.60 26.61 -44.23
CA GLU A 148 17.69 27.77 -45.11
C GLU A 148 17.94 29.07 -44.33
N ALA A 149 18.75 29.97 -44.90
CA ALA A 149 18.92 31.33 -44.39
C ALA A 149 19.05 32.33 -45.55
N SER A 150 18.56 33.55 -45.34
CA SER A 150 18.80 34.71 -46.19
C SER A 150 19.52 35.78 -45.38
N ILE A 151 20.68 36.22 -45.86
CA ILE A 151 21.62 37.07 -45.13
C ILE A 151 22.14 38.16 -46.07
N ASP A 152 22.09 39.41 -45.63
CA ASP A 152 22.56 40.55 -46.40
C ASP A 152 24.03 40.87 -46.10
N ALA A 153 24.79 41.16 -47.14
CA ALA A 153 25.96 42.02 -47.06
C ALA A 153 25.50 43.48 -47.05
N THR A 154 25.91 44.26 -46.06
CA THR A 154 25.49 45.68 -45.90
C THR A 154 26.68 46.62 -45.69
N THR A 155 26.54 47.90 -46.06
CA THR A 155 27.58 48.91 -45.75
C THR A 155 27.59 49.33 -44.28
N ASP A 156 26.53 48.97 -43.53
CA ASP A 156 26.32 49.38 -42.15
C ASP A 156 25.85 48.21 -41.28
N SER A 157 26.22 48.24 -40.00
CA SER A 157 25.92 47.18 -39.03
C SER A 157 24.48 47.18 -38.49
N THR A 158 23.61 48.07 -38.98
CA THR A 158 22.18 48.08 -38.67
C THR A 158 21.33 47.37 -39.72
N GLY A 159 21.93 46.97 -40.85
CA GLY A 159 21.24 46.32 -41.95
C GLY A 159 20.35 47.26 -42.78
N SER A 160 20.66 48.56 -42.82
CA SER A 160 19.82 49.56 -43.51
C SER A 160 20.19 49.76 -44.98
N LYS A 161 21.45 49.54 -45.36
CA LYS A 161 21.99 49.72 -46.72
C LYS A 161 22.57 48.42 -47.26
N VAL A 162 21.75 47.68 -47.99
CA VAL A 162 22.09 46.39 -48.58
C VAL A 162 22.98 46.56 -49.82
N LEU A 163 24.04 45.76 -49.91
CA LEU A 163 24.89 45.61 -51.09
C LEU A 163 24.48 44.37 -51.91
N GLN A 164 24.20 43.26 -51.20
CA GLN A 164 23.83 41.97 -51.77
C GLN A 164 22.98 41.22 -50.73
N SER A 165 21.90 40.57 -51.15
CA SER A 165 21.18 39.57 -50.34
C SER A 165 21.53 38.19 -50.83
N VAL A 166 21.95 37.30 -49.93
CA VAL A 166 22.43 35.95 -50.26
C VAL A 166 21.57 34.92 -49.55
N LYS A 167 20.85 34.09 -50.31
CA LYS A 167 20.17 32.91 -49.78
C LYS A 167 21.12 31.72 -49.81
N ILE A 168 21.15 30.95 -48.72
CA ILE A 168 21.77 29.63 -48.69
C ILE A 168 20.76 28.58 -48.22
N THR A 169 20.86 27.40 -48.83
CA THR A 169 20.07 26.20 -48.52
C THR A 169 21.07 25.06 -48.30
N GLY A 170 20.98 24.37 -47.16
CA GLY A 170 21.87 23.26 -46.83
C GLY A 170 21.33 21.91 -47.29
N GLN A 171 22.01 20.83 -46.88
CA GLN A 171 21.53 19.48 -47.16
C GLN A 171 20.22 19.19 -46.43
N LYS A 172 19.25 18.63 -47.15
CA LYS A 172 18.02 18.08 -46.60
C LYS A 172 18.35 16.90 -45.67
N VAL A 173 17.84 16.96 -44.45
CA VAL A 173 17.88 15.88 -43.46
C VAL A 173 16.58 15.07 -43.58
N ASN A 174 16.70 13.75 -43.67
CA ASN A 174 15.54 12.88 -43.70
C ASN A 174 14.99 12.71 -42.28
N VAL A 175 13.68 12.81 -42.12
CA VAL A 175 13.01 12.57 -40.84
C VAL A 175 12.32 11.22 -40.90
N ALA A 176 12.55 10.38 -39.90
CA ALA A 176 11.86 9.10 -39.75
C ALA A 176 10.37 9.33 -39.47
N GLN A 177 9.53 8.41 -39.95
CA GLN A 177 8.16 8.33 -39.45
C GLN A 177 8.21 8.05 -37.93
N PRO A 178 7.51 8.84 -37.09
CA PRO A 178 7.46 8.59 -35.65
C PRO A 178 7.02 7.16 -35.38
N VAL A 179 7.71 6.48 -34.45
CA VAL A 179 7.29 5.14 -34.05
C VAL A 179 5.89 5.24 -33.46
N ALA A 180 4.93 4.52 -34.06
CA ALA A 180 3.53 4.64 -33.73
C ALA A 180 3.28 4.30 -32.25
N LEU A 181 2.86 5.30 -31.47
CA LEU A 181 2.61 5.12 -30.05
C LEU A 181 1.35 4.25 -29.84
N PRO A 182 1.38 3.26 -28.92
CA PRO A 182 0.19 2.55 -28.48
C PRO A 182 -0.93 3.52 -28.09
N ALA A 183 -2.11 3.34 -28.70
CA ALA A 183 -3.20 4.31 -28.65
C ALA A 183 -3.73 4.53 -27.22
N ASP A 184 -3.89 3.45 -26.47
CA ASP A 184 -4.49 3.39 -25.14
C ASP A 184 -3.64 2.59 -24.14
N ILE A 185 -4.16 2.41 -22.93
CA ILE A 185 -3.51 1.69 -21.83
C ILE A 185 -3.42 0.18 -22.09
N ALA A 186 -4.44 -0.42 -22.72
CA ALA A 186 -4.44 -1.86 -23.02
C ALA A 186 -3.41 -2.19 -24.12
N ALA A 187 -3.28 -1.33 -25.12
CA ALA A 187 -2.24 -1.42 -26.14
C ALA A 187 -0.83 -1.29 -25.54
N TRP A 188 -0.63 -0.41 -24.55
CA TRP A 188 0.63 -0.34 -23.79
C TRP A 188 0.90 -1.62 -22.99
N LYS A 189 -0.10 -2.16 -22.26
CA LYS A 189 0.04 -3.41 -21.50
C LYS A 189 0.40 -4.59 -22.42
N ALA A 190 -0.31 -4.76 -23.52
CA ALA A 190 -0.05 -5.81 -24.51
C ALA A 190 1.32 -5.68 -25.22
N ARG A 191 1.87 -4.45 -25.34
CA ARG A 191 3.24 -4.22 -25.81
C ARG A 191 4.27 -4.55 -24.72
N ASN A 192 4.03 -4.15 -23.47
CA ASN A 192 4.91 -4.46 -22.35
C ASN A 192 5.04 -5.98 -22.14
N GLU A 193 3.94 -6.73 -22.20
CA GLU A 193 3.90 -8.20 -22.06
C GLU A 193 4.79 -8.97 -23.07
N GLN A 194 5.17 -8.32 -24.18
CA GLN A 194 6.05 -8.91 -25.19
C GLN A 194 7.54 -8.72 -24.89
N LEU A 195 7.92 -7.78 -24.01
CA LEU A 195 9.31 -7.42 -23.71
C LEU A 195 10.04 -8.52 -22.94
N ALA A 196 11.37 -8.60 -23.14
CA ALA A 196 12.25 -9.49 -22.38
C ALA A 196 12.22 -9.13 -20.87
N ASP A 197 12.37 -7.84 -20.55
CA ASP A 197 12.29 -7.31 -19.19
C ASP A 197 10.97 -7.70 -18.47
N TYR A 198 9.83 -7.61 -19.16
CA TYR A 198 8.54 -7.99 -18.57
C TYR A 198 8.46 -9.50 -18.30
N LYS A 199 9.02 -10.33 -19.20
CA LYS A 199 9.10 -11.79 -19.01
C LYS A 199 10.01 -12.14 -17.83
N THR A 200 11.18 -11.50 -17.74
CA THR A 200 12.09 -11.66 -16.59
C THR A 200 11.45 -11.22 -15.27
N LEU A 201 10.69 -10.11 -15.27
CA LEU A 201 9.90 -9.69 -14.11
C LEU A 201 8.80 -10.71 -13.77
N SER A 202 8.09 -11.19 -14.79
CA SER A 202 7.04 -12.20 -14.66
C SER A 202 7.54 -13.52 -14.07
N GLU A 203 8.77 -13.94 -14.42
CA GLU A 203 9.44 -15.13 -13.88
C GLU A 203 9.94 -14.92 -12.44
N LYS A 204 10.37 -13.69 -12.08
CA LYS A 204 10.71 -13.36 -10.69
C LYS A 204 9.46 -13.35 -9.80
N LEU A 205 8.37 -12.74 -10.28
CA LEU A 205 7.07 -12.69 -9.60
C LEU A 205 6.38 -14.06 -9.42
N SER A 206 6.83 -15.11 -10.12
CA SER A 206 6.30 -16.48 -9.94
C SER A 206 7.05 -17.31 -8.90
N LYS A 207 7.91 -16.68 -8.09
CA LYS A 207 8.75 -17.32 -7.06
C LYS A 207 8.60 -16.58 -5.73
N THR A 208 9.26 -17.06 -4.68
CA THR A 208 9.40 -16.36 -3.39
C THR A 208 10.74 -15.63 -3.25
N ASP A 209 11.65 -15.72 -4.23
CA ASP A 209 12.91 -14.95 -4.20
C ASP A 209 12.61 -13.46 -4.10
N GLY A 210 13.13 -12.79 -3.06
CA GLY A 210 12.91 -11.36 -2.81
C GLY A 210 13.35 -10.46 -3.97
N ILE A 211 12.59 -9.39 -4.21
CA ILE A 211 12.87 -8.34 -5.18
C ILE A 211 13.07 -7.02 -4.44
N ASN A 212 14.23 -6.40 -4.66
CA ASN A 212 14.45 -5.00 -4.31
C ASN A 212 13.78 -4.09 -5.37
N TRP A 213 12.65 -3.48 -5.01
CA TRP A 213 11.93 -2.51 -5.84
C TRP A 213 12.36 -1.09 -5.46
N LEU A 214 12.82 -0.30 -6.44
CA LEU A 214 13.25 1.07 -6.22
C LEU A 214 12.40 2.07 -7.00
N PHE A 215 11.86 3.07 -6.31
CA PHE A 215 11.17 4.21 -6.90
C PHE A 215 12.05 5.46 -6.85
N ILE A 216 12.44 5.97 -8.02
CA ILE A 216 13.20 7.22 -8.18
C ILE A 216 12.35 8.28 -8.91
N GLY A 217 12.54 9.55 -8.53
CA GLY A 217 11.77 10.64 -9.12
C GLY A 217 11.85 11.94 -8.33
N ASP A 218 10.81 12.76 -8.47
CA ASP A 218 10.74 14.11 -7.91
C ASP A 218 9.86 14.24 -6.64
N SER A 219 9.19 15.39 -6.44
CA SER A 219 8.25 15.63 -5.33
C SER A 219 7.00 14.75 -5.39
N ILE A 220 6.57 14.35 -6.58
CA ILE A 220 5.42 13.47 -6.77
C ILE A 220 5.80 12.03 -6.39
N THR A 221 7.01 11.59 -6.71
CA THR A 221 7.54 10.31 -6.20
C THR A 221 7.83 10.37 -4.70
N GLN A 222 8.35 11.48 -4.17
CA GLN A 222 8.53 11.62 -2.72
C GLN A 222 7.19 11.63 -1.97
N GLY A 223 6.10 12.13 -2.57
CA GLY A 223 4.71 11.99 -2.09
C GLY A 223 4.33 12.69 -0.77
N VAL A 224 5.30 13.26 -0.06
CA VAL A 224 5.16 13.97 1.21
C VAL A 224 4.29 15.25 1.13
N LEU A 225 3.88 15.77 2.28
CA LEU A 225 3.00 16.94 2.48
C LEU A 225 1.55 16.79 1.97
N TYR A 226 1.33 16.34 0.73
CA TYR A 226 0.02 16.39 0.07
C TYR A 226 -0.82 15.12 0.26
N THR A 227 -0.19 13.98 0.54
CA THR A 227 -0.80 12.83 1.24
C THR A 227 -1.02 13.08 2.72
N ARG A 228 -0.57 14.22 3.25
CA ARG A 228 -0.67 14.61 4.67
C ARG A 228 -0.16 13.56 5.67
N GLY A 229 0.81 12.71 5.30
CA GLY A 229 1.34 11.66 6.18
C GLY A 229 0.66 10.30 6.09
N TYR A 230 -0.37 10.15 5.24
CA TYR A 230 -0.85 8.83 4.81
C TYR A 230 0.11 8.20 3.78
N ARG A 231 -0.03 6.89 3.50
CA ARG A 231 0.86 6.16 2.59
C ARG A 231 0.88 6.76 1.18
N ILE A 232 2.07 6.92 0.62
CA ILE A 232 2.33 7.34 -0.76
C ILE A 232 2.27 6.12 -1.70
N TYR A 233 2.26 6.33 -3.02
CA TYR A 233 1.99 5.24 -3.98
C TYR A 233 2.99 4.06 -3.90
N SER A 234 4.26 4.31 -3.54
CA SER A 234 5.25 3.25 -3.32
C SER A 234 5.07 2.48 -2.00
N GLU A 235 4.52 3.12 -0.97
CA GLU A 235 4.22 2.49 0.32
C GLU A 235 2.92 1.66 0.24
N LEU A 236 1.98 2.11 -0.60
CA LEU A 236 0.80 1.32 -1.00
C LEU A 236 1.17 0.14 -1.91
N PHE A 237 2.17 0.31 -2.79
CA PHE A 237 2.75 -0.80 -3.55
C PHE A 237 3.40 -1.82 -2.60
N ALA A 238 4.17 -1.37 -1.59
CA ALA A 238 4.74 -2.24 -0.56
C ALA A 238 3.67 -3.04 0.19
N ASN A 239 2.61 -2.37 0.67
CA ASN A 239 1.46 -3.01 1.33
C ASN A 239 0.93 -4.19 0.51
N GLN A 240 0.75 -4.01 -0.81
CA GLN A 240 0.21 -5.06 -1.67
C GLN A 240 1.11 -6.30 -1.73
N LEU A 241 2.44 -6.14 -1.76
CA LEU A 241 3.37 -7.27 -1.83
C LEU A 241 3.36 -8.10 -0.54
N GLU A 242 3.21 -7.41 0.59
CA GLU A 242 3.29 -7.99 1.92
C GLU A 242 1.99 -8.66 2.35
N THR A 243 0.83 -8.02 2.07
CA THR A 243 -0.48 -8.56 2.51
C THR A 243 -1.16 -9.48 1.49
N GLU A 244 -0.89 -9.34 0.19
CA GLU A 244 -1.65 -10.02 -0.86
C GLU A 244 -0.77 -10.94 -1.72
N LYS A 245 -1.32 -12.08 -2.16
CA LYS A 245 -0.58 -13.07 -2.96
C LYS A 245 -0.50 -12.67 -4.43
N VAL A 246 0.52 -11.89 -4.79
CA VAL A 246 0.84 -11.57 -6.19
C VAL A 246 0.94 -12.86 -7.02
N ARG A 247 -0.01 -13.06 -7.94
CA ARG A 247 -0.10 -14.21 -8.84
C ARG A 247 -0.13 -15.57 -8.11
N GLY A 248 -0.64 -15.59 -6.87
CA GLY A 248 -0.74 -16.79 -6.02
C GLY A 248 0.49 -17.09 -5.15
N VAL A 249 1.53 -16.25 -5.21
CA VAL A 249 2.77 -16.40 -4.43
C VAL A 249 2.88 -15.26 -3.40
N SER A 250 3.43 -15.53 -2.21
CA SER A 250 3.74 -14.47 -1.24
C SER A 250 4.92 -13.63 -1.73
N ARG A 251 4.87 -12.32 -1.48
CA ARG A 251 5.95 -11.36 -1.80
C ARG A 251 6.38 -10.54 -0.58
N ALA A 252 6.14 -11.03 0.65
CA ALA A 252 6.60 -10.37 1.88
C ALA A 252 8.13 -10.19 1.94
N ASP A 253 8.89 -11.08 1.30
CA ASP A 253 10.35 -10.97 1.10
C ASP A 253 10.79 -9.80 0.17
N ASP A 254 9.88 -8.92 -0.28
CA ASP A 254 10.18 -7.81 -1.21
C ASP A 254 10.39 -6.47 -0.52
N LEU A 255 11.63 -5.97 -0.57
CA LEU A 255 11.94 -4.64 -0.08
C LEU A 255 11.59 -3.55 -1.10
N VAL A 256 10.67 -2.66 -0.72
CA VAL A 256 10.32 -1.47 -1.50
C VAL A 256 10.99 -0.21 -0.94
N MET A 257 11.72 0.50 -1.78
CA MET A 257 12.50 1.70 -1.44
C MET A 257 12.08 2.90 -2.28
N ASN A 258 12.08 4.10 -1.68
CA ASN A 258 11.76 5.36 -2.36
C ASN A 258 12.85 6.40 -2.15
N THR A 259 13.57 6.75 -3.21
CA THR A 259 14.61 7.79 -3.21
C THR A 259 14.21 9.04 -4.01
N GLY A 260 12.91 9.25 -4.21
CA GLY A 260 12.39 10.48 -4.81
C GLY A 260 12.73 11.73 -3.98
N ILE A 261 13.04 12.85 -4.64
CA ILE A 261 13.37 14.11 -3.97
C ILE A 261 12.57 15.27 -4.54
N SER A 262 11.91 16.01 -3.66
CA SER A 262 11.14 17.18 -4.01
C SER A 262 11.98 18.28 -4.69
N SER A 263 11.48 18.74 -5.84
CA SER A 263 12.14 19.61 -6.83
C SER A 263 13.22 18.97 -7.72
N ALA A 264 13.39 17.64 -7.70
CA ALA A 264 14.31 16.97 -8.61
C ALA A 264 13.84 16.97 -10.07
N ASP A 265 14.82 16.88 -10.97
CA ASP A 265 14.69 16.64 -12.41
C ASP A 265 15.59 15.43 -12.79
N ALA A 266 15.47 14.91 -14.01
CA ALA A 266 16.17 13.72 -14.45
C ALA A 266 17.72 13.86 -14.48
N SER A 267 18.28 15.07 -14.35
CA SER A 267 19.73 15.24 -14.20
C SER A 267 20.24 14.94 -12.78
N TRP A 268 19.37 14.95 -11.77
CA TRP A 268 19.78 14.83 -10.36
C TRP A 268 20.41 13.47 -10.01
N PRO A 269 19.86 12.32 -10.44
CA PRO A 269 20.54 11.02 -10.29
C PRO A 269 21.90 10.95 -11.01
N LEU A 270 22.15 11.83 -11.98
CA LEU A 270 23.38 11.86 -12.79
C LEU A 270 24.43 12.85 -12.27
N LYS A 271 24.12 13.65 -11.23
CA LYS A 271 25.12 14.46 -10.49
C LYS A 271 26.23 13.56 -9.94
N SER A 272 27.42 14.15 -9.73
CA SER A 272 28.60 13.41 -9.22
C SER A 272 28.28 12.69 -7.89
N GLY A 273 28.52 11.38 -7.85
CA GLY A 273 28.22 10.51 -6.71
C GLY A 273 26.74 10.45 -6.30
N ALA A 274 25.79 10.83 -7.18
CA ALA A 274 24.37 10.76 -6.88
C ALA A 274 23.82 9.36 -7.15
N PHE A 275 24.06 8.83 -8.35
CA PHE A 275 23.57 7.53 -8.79
C PHE A 275 23.88 6.40 -7.80
N ASP A 276 25.06 6.43 -7.17
CA ASP A 276 25.42 5.37 -6.23
C ASP A 276 24.59 5.39 -4.95
N LYS A 277 24.41 6.57 -4.32
CA LYS A 277 23.58 6.69 -3.11
C LYS A 277 22.08 6.56 -3.40
N TRP A 278 21.62 7.07 -4.56
CA TRP A 278 20.21 6.97 -5.01
C TRP A 278 19.84 5.55 -5.48
N VAL A 279 20.71 4.86 -6.23
CA VAL A 279 20.38 3.64 -6.98
C VAL A 279 21.31 2.46 -6.64
N THR A 280 22.63 2.56 -6.87
CA THR A 280 23.55 1.41 -6.73
C THR A 280 23.48 0.79 -5.32
N GLU A 281 23.55 1.62 -4.27
CA GLU A 281 23.46 1.23 -2.85
C GLU A 281 22.02 0.96 -2.38
N LYS A 282 21.10 0.69 -3.30
CA LYS A 282 19.79 0.10 -3.02
C LYS A 282 19.67 -1.31 -3.62
N HIS A 283 20.72 -1.77 -4.31
CA HIS A 283 20.82 -3.10 -4.93
C HIS A 283 19.52 -3.54 -5.63
N PRO A 284 18.92 -2.67 -6.49
CA PRO A 284 17.60 -2.91 -7.04
C PRO A 284 17.61 -4.10 -8.01
N ASN A 285 16.48 -4.79 -8.11
CA ASN A 285 16.20 -5.66 -9.25
C ASN A 285 15.19 -5.02 -10.22
N VAL A 286 14.42 -4.04 -9.76
CA VAL A 286 13.49 -3.24 -10.56
C VAL A 286 13.61 -1.77 -10.16
N VAL A 287 13.67 -0.86 -11.13
CA VAL A 287 13.75 0.59 -10.90
C VAL A 287 12.66 1.32 -11.69
N PHE A 288 11.69 1.90 -10.98
CA PHE A 288 10.73 2.84 -11.53
C PHE A 288 11.37 4.23 -11.64
N ILE A 289 11.43 4.77 -12.85
CA ILE A 289 12.02 6.05 -13.21
C ILE A 289 10.86 7.01 -13.52
N THR A 290 10.58 7.94 -12.60
CA THR A 290 9.39 8.82 -12.64
C THR A 290 9.79 10.30 -12.61
N PHE A 291 9.91 10.93 -13.78
CA PHE A 291 10.34 12.33 -13.96
C PHE A 291 9.51 13.02 -15.07
N GLY A 292 9.78 14.30 -15.37
CA GLY A 292 9.13 15.06 -16.45
C GLY A 292 8.42 16.34 -16.00
N MET A 293 7.80 16.33 -14.81
CA MET A 293 7.03 17.46 -14.27
C MET A 293 7.90 18.69 -14.04
N ASN A 294 9.08 18.52 -13.45
CA ASN A 294 10.05 19.62 -13.27
C ASN A 294 10.93 19.82 -14.52
N ASP A 295 11.24 18.77 -15.28
CA ASP A 295 12.07 18.85 -16.49
C ASP A 295 11.46 19.77 -17.56
N GLY A 296 10.15 19.62 -17.83
CA GLY A 296 9.43 20.48 -18.77
C GLY A 296 9.02 21.85 -18.23
N ARG A 297 9.13 22.06 -16.91
CA ARG A 297 8.69 23.29 -16.23
C ARG A 297 9.52 24.47 -16.69
N SER A 298 8.85 25.50 -17.22
CA SER A 298 9.49 26.75 -17.68
C SER A 298 10.65 26.59 -18.68
N HIS A 299 10.76 25.43 -19.36
CA HIS A 299 11.94 25.02 -20.15
C HIS A 299 13.25 24.94 -19.34
N GLN A 300 13.21 24.36 -18.13
CA GLN A 300 14.39 24.12 -17.30
C GLN A 300 15.51 23.38 -18.07
N PHE A 301 15.13 22.46 -18.95
CA PHE A 301 15.97 21.91 -20.01
C PHE A 301 15.22 21.81 -21.36
N PRO A 302 15.91 21.48 -22.48
CA PRO A 302 15.29 20.99 -23.71
C PRO A 302 14.90 19.50 -23.62
N VAL A 303 13.95 19.07 -24.46
CA VAL A 303 13.47 17.67 -24.53
C VAL A 303 14.62 16.68 -24.78
N ASP A 304 15.55 16.99 -25.68
CA ASP A 304 16.73 16.15 -25.94
C ASP A 304 17.56 15.88 -24.68
N GLN A 305 17.70 16.87 -23.79
CA GLN A 305 18.46 16.70 -22.55
C GLN A 305 17.70 15.82 -21.55
N TYR A 306 16.37 15.93 -21.48
CA TYR A 306 15.53 15.01 -20.71
C TYR A 306 15.66 13.57 -21.23
N ILE A 307 15.59 13.36 -22.55
CA ILE A 307 15.74 12.04 -23.17
C ILE A 307 17.16 11.48 -23.03
N ALA A 308 18.20 12.32 -23.10
CA ALA A 308 19.59 11.93 -22.82
C ALA A 308 19.80 11.58 -21.33
N ASN A 309 19.15 12.29 -20.41
CA ASN A 309 19.17 11.99 -18.98
C ASN A 309 18.49 10.65 -18.71
N LEU A 310 17.23 10.46 -19.13
CA LEU A 310 16.51 9.19 -18.99
C LEU A 310 17.26 8.02 -19.63
N THR A 311 17.81 8.20 -20.82
CA THR A 311 18.69 7.22 -21.49
C THR A 311 19.87 6.82 -20.59
N SER A 312 20.57 7.79 -20.01
CA SER A 312 21.72 7.55 -19.13
C SER A 312 21.34 6.87 -17.81
N ILE A 313 20.11 7.06 -17.33
CA ILE A 313 19.57 6.35 -16.15
C ILE A 313 19.22 4.90 -16.54
N ILE A 314 18.47 4.70 -17.62
CA ILE A 314 18.06 3.38 -18.15
C ILE A 314 19.28 2.48 -18.38
N ASP A 315 20.31 3.01 -19.05
CA ASP A 315 21.50 2.25 -19.39
C ASP A 315 22.27 1.84 -18.12
N LYS A 316 22.44 2.76 -17.15
CA LYS A 316 23.04 2.44 -15.85
C LYS A 316 22.22 1.47 -15.00
N VAL A 317 20.89 1.53 -15.05
CA VAL A 317 20.02 0.55 -14.36
C VAL A 317 20.25 -0.85 -14.96
N ARG A 318 20.40 -0.96 -16.28
CA ARG A 318 20.74 -2.23 -16.94
C ARG A 318 22.20 -2.67 -16.71
N GLU A 319 23.14 -1.75 -16.52
CA GLU A 319 24.52 -2.06 -16.09
C GLU A 319 24.56 -2.73 -14.70
N LEU A 320 23.59 -2.44 -13.81
CA LEU A 320 23.41 -3.14 -12.52
C LEU A 320 22.70 -4.51 -12.66
N GLY A 321 22.26 -4.89 -13.86
CA GLY A 321 21.41 -6.08 -14.07
C GLY A 321 19.96 -5.91 -13.60
N ALA A 322 19.53 -4.67 -13.32
CA ALA A 322 18.17 -4.35 -12.88
C ALA A 322 17.25 -4.01 -14.06
N ILE A 323 15.94 -4.19 -13.85
CA ILE A 323 14.90 -3.91 -14.84
C ILE A 323 14.46 -2.44 -14.73
N PRO A 324 14.69 -1.59 -15.75
CA PRO A 324 14.13 -0.25 -15.80
C PRO A 324 12.64 -0.30 -16.14
N ILE A 325 11.87 0.58 -15.50
CA ILE A 325 10.48 0.89 -15.84
C ILE A 325 10.35 2.40 -15.95
N LEU A 326 9.91 2.91 -17.09
CA LEU A 326 9.52 4.32 -17.25
C LEU A 326 8.09 4.52 -16.75
N GLN A 327 7.81 5.64 -16.10
CA GLN A 327 6.49 5.93 -15.54
C GLN A 327 6.16 7.42 -15.66
N THR A 328 5.23 7.74 -16.56
CA THR A 328 4.76 9.10 -16.80
C THR A 328 3.98 9.63 -15.59
N GLN A 329 3.96 10.94 -15.37
CA GLN A 329 3.34 11.56 -14.19
C GLN A 329 1.95 12.15 -14.47
N ASN A 330 1.22 12.50 -13.40
CA ASN A 330 -0.07 13.18 -13.49
C ASN A 330 0.02 14.53 -14.23
N TYR A 331 -1.12 15.03 -14.72
CA TYR A 331 -1.23 16.40 -15.23
C TYR A 331 -1.25 17.43 -14.10
N THR A 332 -0.96 18.69 -14.44
CA THR A 332 -1.21 19.87 -13.57
C THR A 332 -2.62 20.42 -13.80
N THR A 333 -3.30 20.85 -12.73
CA THR A 333 -4.58 21.60 -12.84
C THR A 333 -4.39 23.03 -13.33
N ASP A 334 -3.18 23.56 -13.21
CA ASP A 334 -2.78 24.85 -13.76
C ASP A 334 -1.72 24.64 -14.85
N ALA A 335 -2.15 24.74 -16.11
CA ALA A 335 -1.27 24.60 -17.26
C ALA A 335 -0.15 25.66 -17.33
N THR A 336 -0.25 26.77 -16.60
CA THR A 336 0.85 27.76 -16.54
C THR A 336 2.06 27.26 -15.75
N PHE A 337 1.89 26.24 -14.91
CA PHE A 337 2.99 25.60 -14.19
C PHE A 337 3.91 24.83 -15.16
N ASN A 338 3.34 24.02 -16.05
CA ASN A 338 4.06 23.31 -17.10
C ASN A 338 3.13 23.12 -18.32
N THR A 339 3.35 23.92 -19.36
CA THR A 339 2.61 23.88 -20.63
C THR A 339 3.00 22.71 -21.54
N ASN A 340 4.06 21.98 -21.18
CA ASN A 340 4.82 21.14 -22.08
C ASN A 340 4.73 19.64 -21.73
N LEU A 341 3.94 19.27 -20.70
CA LEU A 341 3.84 17.89 -20.20
C LEU A 341 3.55 16.87 -21.30
N ASP A 342 2.66 17.19 -22.24
CA ASP A 342 2.36 16.34 -23.40
C ASP A 342 3.62 16.01 -24.20
N THR A 343 4.39 17.02 -24.60
CA THR A 343 5.65 16.90 -25.35
C THR A 343 6.69 16.05 -24.61
N TYR A 344 6.78 16.20 -23.29
CA TYR A 344 7.74 15.45 -22.47
C TYR A 344 7.33 13.98 -22.30
N PHE A 345 6.06 13.71 -21.99
CA PHE A 345 5.56 12.33 -21.86
C PHE A 345 5.46 11.61 -23.21
N ASP A 346 5.22 12.31 -24.32
CA ASP A 346 5.30 11.71 -25.66
C ASP A 346 6.74 11.39 -26.09
N ALA A 347 7.72 12.21 -25.70
CA ALA A 347 9.13 11.88 -25.87
C ALA A 347 9.55 10.67 -24.99
N GLU A 348 9.07 10.59 -23.75
CA GLU A 348 9.27 9.44 -22.86
C GLU A 348 8.63 8.15 -23.42
N ARG A 349 7.39 8.24 -23.93
CA ARG A 349 6.70 7.16 -24.64
C ARG A 349 7.51 6.66 -25.84
N ARG A 350 8.07 7.58 -26.66
CA ARG A 350 8.95 7.24 -27.80
C ARG A 350 10.23 6.55 -27.31
N LEU A 351 10.85 7.05 -26.23
CA LEU A 351 12.05 6.44 -25.61
C LEU A 351 11.79 5.02 -25.09
N ALA A 352 10.64 4.79 -24.44
CA ALA A 352 10.27 3.47 -23.93
C ALA A 352 10.16 2.41 -25.04
N ILE A 353 9.75 2.81 -26.25
CA ILE A 353 9.79 1.95 -27.44
C ILE A 353 11.24 1.81 -27.92
N LYS A 354 11.96 2.91 -28.13
CA LYS A 354 13.34 2.96 -28.68
C LYS A 354 14.39 2.20 -27.84
N LYS A 355 14.17 2.01 -26.54
CA LYS A 355 15.05 1.28 -25.62
C LYS A 355 14.52 -0.10 -25.19
N ASP A 356 13.34 -0.51 -25.67
CA ASP A 356 12.60 -1.68 -25.18
C ASP A 356 12.47 -1.75 -23.65
N VAL A 357 11.95 -0.66 -23.08
CA VAL A 357 11.69 -0.48 -21.65
C VAL A 357 10.18 -0.57 -21.38
N ILE A 358 9.80 -1.14 -20.24
CA ILE A 358 8.41 -1.22 -19.77
C ILE A 358 7.90 0.20 -19.48
N LEU A 359 6.72 0.57 -19.99
CA LEU A 359 6.09 1.86 -19.68
C LEU A 359 4.83 1.70 -18.83
N VAL A 360 4.76 2.38 -17.69
CA VAL A 360 3.55 2.57 -16.89
C VAL A 360 3.00 3.97 -17.18
N ASP A 361 2.08 4.08 -18.14
CA ASP A 361 1.60 5.38 -18.64
C ASP A 361 0.51 6.02 -17.73
N PHE A 362 0.88 6.33 -16.48
CA PHE A 362 -0.07 6.89 -15.50
C PHE A 362 -0.60 8.27 -15.90
N ASN A 363 0.11 9.01 -16.76
CA ASN A 363 -0.41 10.22 -17.39
C ASN A 363 -1.72 9.98 -18.18
N LYS A 364 -1.81 8.88 -18.95
CA LYS A 364 -3.07 8.50 -19.61
C LYS A 364 -4.13 8.09 -18.60
N ARG A 365 -3.76 7.33 -17.56
CA ARG A 365 -4.69 6.94 -16.49
C ARG A 365 -5.27 8.16 -15.74
N TRP A 366 -4.45 9.16 -15.45
CA TRP A 366 -4.90 10.41 -14.82
C TRP A 366 -5.92 11.16 -15.70
N LEU A 367 -5.79 11.06 -17.03
CA LEU A 367 -6.74 11.64 -17.96
C LEU A 367 -8.08 10.89 -17.95
N GLU A 368 -8.06 9.55 -17.92
CA GLU A 368 -9.27 8.73 -17.75
C GLU A 368 -10.00 9.03 -16.44
N LEU A 369 -9.28 9.04 -15.32
CA LEU A 369 -9.80 9.30 -13.97
C LEU A 369 -10.50 10.67 -13.86
N ASN A 370 -10.07 11.65 -14.66
CA ASN A 370 -10.65 12.98 -14.74
C ASN A 370 -11.60 13.15 -15.95
N ASN A 371 -12.17 12.06 -16.50
CA ASN A 371 -13.13 12.06 -17.60
C ASN A 371 -12.65 12.83 -18.85
N GLY A 372 -11.37 12.72 -19.19
CA GLY A 372 -10.74 13.43 -20.31
C GLY A 372 -10.26 14.85 -19.97
N ASN A 373 -10.48 15.35 -18.75
CA ASN A 373 -10.04 16.69 -18.35
C ASN A 373 -8.60 16.69 -17.79
N LYS A 374 -7.64 17.24 -18.54
CA LYS A 374 -6.25 17.44 -18.09
C LYS A 374 -6.14 18.28 -16.80
N GLN A 375 -7.11 19.17 -16.54
CA GLN A 375 -7.11 20.08 -15.39
C GLN A 375 -8.03 19.63 -14.24
N GLY A 376 -8.44 18.36 -14.19
CA GLY A 376 -9.26 17.82 -13.10
C GLY A 376 -8.51 17.79 -11.76
N ASN A 377 -9.12 18.34 -10.71
CA ASN A 377 -8.54 18.41 -9.36
C ASN A 377 -9.01 17.30 -8.41
N THR A 378 -9.88 16.40 -8.86
CA THR A 378 -10.57 15.36 -8.05
C THR A 378 -9.62 14.52 -7.18
N TYR A 379 -8.41 14.27 -7.68
CA TYR A 379 -7.40 13.42 -7.05
C TYR A 379 -6.16 14.20 -6.57
N MET A 380 -6.19 15.54 -6.60
CA MET A 380 -5.09 16.41 -6.15
C MET A 380 -5.11 16.64 -4.64
N GLY A 381 -3.94 16.92 -4.07
CA GLY A 381 -3.84 17.39 -2.69
C GLY A 381 -4.61 18.69 -2.50
N THR A 382 -5.36 18.82 -1.41
CA THR A 382 -6.25 19.97 -1.19
C THR A 382 -5.46 21.29 -1.23
N GLY A 383 -5.84 22.20 -2.13
CA GLY A 383 -5.14 23.47 -2.32
C GLY A 383 -3.84 23.36 -3.13
N ASN A 384 -3.61 22.25 -3.84
CA ASN A 384 -2.49 22.07 -4.75
C ASN A 384 -2.93 21.77 -6.18
N ASN A 385 -2.05 22.11 -7.14
CA ASN A 385 -2.31 21.99 -8.57
C ASN A 385 -1.43 20.93 -9.27
N ILE A 386 -0.46 20.33 -8.57
CA ILE A 386 0.66 19.56 -9.15
C ILE A 386 0.80 18.18 -8.51
N HIS A 387 0.56 18.07 -7.21
CA HIS A 387 0.79 16.86 -6.44
C HIS A 387 -0.53 16.14 -6.16
N PRO A 388 -0.62 14.83 -6.43
CA PRO A 388 -1.75 14.01 -5.98
C PRO A 388 -1.99 14.10 -4.47
N GLY A 389 -3.25 13.93 -4.07
CA GLY A 389 -3.64 13.73 -2.69
C GLY A 389 -3.65 12.26 -2.32
N GLU A 390 -4.17 11.94 -1.14
CA GLU A 390 -4.31 10.58 -0.62
C GLU A 390 -4.95 9.63 -1.65
N ASN A 391 -6.15 9.96 -2.14
CA ASN A 391 -6.86 9.17 -3.16
C ASN A 391 -6.12 9.12 -4.51
N GLY A 392 -5.34 10.14 -4.86
CA GLY A 392 -4.57 10.16 -6.10
C GLY A 392 -3.35 9.23 -6.06
N HIS A 393 -2.71 9.09 -4.90
CA HIS A 393 -1.67 8.09 -4.67
C HIS A 393 -2.22 6.66 -4.64
N ILE A 394 -3.47 6.45 -4.20
CA ILE A 394 -4.15 5.14 -4.24
C ILE A 394 -4.45 4.73 -5.69
N GLU A 395 -5.03 5.62 -6.51
CA GLU A 395 -5.25 5.33 -7.93
C GLU A 395 -3.93 5.12 -8.71
N TRP A 396 -2.83 5.77 -8.28
CA TRP A 396 -1.50 5.50 -8.81
C TRP A 396 -1.02 4.08 -8.47
N ALA A 397 -1.06 3.69 -7.19
CA ALA A 397 -0.65 2.36 -6.75
C ALA A 397 -1.46 1.25 -7.47
N LYS A 398 -2.80 1.37 -7.49
CA LYS A 398 -3.69 0.47 -8.25
C LYS A 398 -3.26 0.33 -9.71
N PHE A 399 -2.99 1.46 -10.39
CA PHE A 399 -2.62 1.45 -11.79
C PHE A 399 -1.27 0.78 -12.04
N THR A 400 -0.25 1.10 -11.24
CA THR A 400 1.09 0.52 -11.37
C THR A 400 1.05 -1.00 -11.13
N LEU A 401 0.32 -1.46 -10.11
CA LEU A 401 0.11 -2.88 -9.84
C LEU A 401 -0.67 -3.59 -10.96
N GLY A 402 -1.76 -2.99 -11.45
CA GLY A 402 -2.57 -3.54 -12.55
C GLY A 402 -1.80 -3.62 -13.88
N ALA A 403 -0.98 -2.61 -14.21
CA ALA A 403 -0.14 -2.58 -15.40
C ALA A 403 0.91 -3.71 -15.42
N LEU A 404 1.42 -4.09 -14.25
CA LEU A 404 2.35 -5.21 -14.06
C LEU A 404 1.66 -6.56 -13.79
N ASN A 405 0.33 -6.61 -13.79
CA ASN A 405 -0.47 -7.79 -13.47
C ASN A 405 -0.13 -8.36 -12.08
N MET A 406 -0.20 -7.48 -11.08
CA MET A 406 0.11 -7.70 -9.65
C MET A 406 -1.07 -7.34 -8.72
N LEU A 407 -2.23 -7.03 -9.29
CA LEU A 407 -3.48 -6.70 -8.59
C LEU A 407 -4.60 -7.62 -9.08
N SER A 408 -5.47 -8.04 -8.18
CA SER A 408 -6.72 -8.77 -8.44
C SER A 408 -7.91 -8.01 -7.85
N ASP A 409 -9.11 -8.19 -8.42
CA ASP A 409 -10.36 -7.55 -7.96
C ASP A 409 -10.75 -7.97 -6.52
N SER A 410 -10.14 -9.04 -6.02
CA SER A 410 -10.23 -9.52 -4.64
C SER A 410 -9.55 -8.61 -3.61
N ASP A 411 -8.60 -7.77 -4.03
CA ASP A 411 -7.57 -7.29 -3.13
C ASP A 411 -8.03 -6.04 -2.36
N ALA A 412 -7.50 -5.86 -1.15
CA ALA A 412 -7.94 -4.78 -0.26
C ALA A 412 -7.83 -3.39 -0.91
N ILE A 413 -6.74 -3.12 -1.63
CA ILE A 413 -6.53 -1.84 -2.34
C ILE A 413 -7.39 -1.72 -3.61
N ALA A 414 -7.70 -2.83 -4.31
CA ALA A 414 -8.56 -2.81 -5.51
C ALA A 414 -9.98 -2.32 -5.17
N LYS A 415 -10.52 -2.82 -4.06
CA LYS A 415 -11.85 -2.51 -3.52
C LYS A 415 -12.02 -1.07 -3.01
N TRP A 416 -10.94 -0.31 -2.83
CA TRP A 416 -11.00 1.06 -2.31
C TRP A 416 -11.80 2.00 -3.22
N ASN A 417 -12.90 2.60 -2.73
CA ASN A 417 -13.63 3.62 -3.48
C ASN A 417 -13.25 5.03 -3.02
N SER A 418 -12.63 5.80 -3.91
CA SER A 418 -12.24 7.20 -3.68
C SER A 418 -13.43 8.16 -3.54
N ALA A 419 -14.66 7.73 -3.85
CA ALA A 419 -15.88 8.53 -3.66
C ALA A 419 -16.51 8.33 -2.27
N ASP A 420 -16.37 7.15 -1.64
CA ASP A 420 -17.07 6.82 -0.40
C ASP A 420 -16.32 7.34 0.84
N MET A 421 -15.00 7.43 0.77
CA MET A 421 -14.18 8.01 1.84
C MET A 421 -13.85 9.47 1.57
N ALA A 422 -14.67 10.34 2.17
CA ALA A 422 -14.23 11.67 2.58
C ALA A 422 -13.15 11.54 3.65
N LEU A 423 -11.90 11.27 3.22
CA LEU A 423 -10.74 11.35 4.09
C LEU A 423 -10.65 12.76 4.68
N ALA A 424 -11.04 12.87 5.95
CA ALA A 424 -10.75 14.01 6.79
C ALA A 424 -9.23 14.03 7.04
N GLY A 425 -8.49 14.46 6.03
CA GLY A 425 -7.04 14.60 6.09
C GLY A 425 -6.64 15.37 7.35
N PRO A 426 -5.59 14.93 8.09
CA PRO A 426 -5.39 15.21 9.50
C PRO A 426 -5.73 16.66 9.85
N SER A 427 -6.64 16.81 10.81
CA SER A 427 -7.15 18.09 11.31
C SER A 427 -6.10 18.77 12.19
N VAL A 428 -4.94 19.04 11.58
CA VAL A 428 -3.79 19.84 12.04
C VAL A 428 -3.59 19.72 13.56
N ALA A 429 -3.48 18.47 14.02
CA ALA A 429 -3.59 18.12 15.42
C ALA A 429 -2.43 18.65 16.27
N ALA A 430 -2.61 19.86 16.80
CA ALA A 430 -1.52 20.70 17.29
C ALA A 430 -1.16 20.50 18.77
N SER A 431 -1.27 19.28 19.29
CA SER A 431 -0.59 18.88 20.51
C SER A 431 -0.49 17.36 20.58
N ALA A 432 0.71 16.82 20.80
CA ALA A 432 0.96 15.37 20.89
C ALA A 432 1.47 14.95 22.27
N ASP A 433 0.82 15.53 23.27
CA ASP A 433 0.68 15.01 24.64
C ASP A 433 -0.76 14.47 24.82
N ALA A 434 -1.39 14.05 23.71
CA ALA A 434 -2.83 13.86 23.56
C ALA A 434 -3.28 12.41 23.34
N VAL A 435 -2.38 11.48 22.97
CA VAL A 435 -2.59 10.04 23.17
C VAL A 435 -1.34 9.41 23.77
N GLY A 436 -0.96 9.91 24.94
CA GLY A 436 -0.97 9.01 26.08
C GLY A 436 -2.43 8.84 26.49
N LEU A 437 -2.96 7.63 26.33
CA LEU A 437 -4.31 7.21 26.71
C LEU A 437 -5.52 7.81 25.97
N LYS A 438 -6.23 6.91 25.29
CA LYS A 438 -7.69 6.88 25.41
C LYS A 438 -8.01 6.77 26.90
N GLY A 439 -8.68 7.77 27.46
CA GLY A 439 -9.56 7.47 28.56
C GLY A 439 -10.77 6.78 27.94
N THR A 440 -10.84 5.46 28.06
CA THR A 440 -12.16 4.87 28.29
C THR A 440 -12.74 5.65 29.46
N ALA A 441 -13.85 6.35 29.26
CA ALA A 441 -14.50 7.07 30.35
C ALA A 441 -14.68 6.09 31.52
N GLY A 442 -14.38 6.52 32.75
CA GLY A 442 -14.37 5.73 33.98
C GLY A 442 -15.75 5.27 34.45
N LEU A 443 -16.68 5.11 33.50
CA LEU A 443 -17.91 4.33 33.52
C LEU A 443 -17.65 2.82 33.68
N GLY A 444 -16.66 2.45 34.51
CA GLY A 444 -16.73 1.19 35.23
C GLY A 444 -17.89 1.23 36.22
N ASP A 445 -18.04 0.11 36.93
CA ASP A 445 -19.26 -0.50 37.49
C ASP A 445 -20.06 0.34 38.54
N ALA A 446 -19.69 1.60 38.72
CA ALA A 446 -20.27 2.57 39.65
C ALA A 446 -20.38 4.00 39.08
N LEU A 447 -20.55 4.17 37.76
CA LEU A 447 -21.02 5.40 37.10
C LEU A 447 -22.05 5.06 36.00
N PRO A 448 -22.98 5.97 35.66
CA PRO A 448 -24.09 5.64 34.76
C PRO A 448 -23.68 5.70 33.30
N SER A 449 -23.97 4.65 32.53
CA SER A 449 -23.90 4.66 31.07
C SER A 449 -24.65 5.86 30.47
N GLY A 450 -24.10 6.45 29.41
CA GLY A 450 -24.76 7.49 28.62
C GLY A 450 -26.10 7.03 28.05
N ALA A 451 -27.00 7.98 27.74
CA ALA A 451 -28.09 7.72 26.80
C ALA A 451 -27.58 7.74 25.35
N ALA A 452 -26.50 8.48 25.09
CA ALA A 452 -25.67 8.39 23.89
C ALA A 452 -24.24 8.86 24.22
N THR A 453 -23.24 8.26 23.59
CA THR A 453 -21.83 8.71 23.61
C THR A 453 -21.34 8.84 22.17
N ALA A 454 -20.72 9.98 21.87
CA ALA A 454 -19.89 10.17 20.69
C ALA A 454 -18.42 10.10 21.12
N ASP A 455 -17.71 9.04 20.74
CA ASP A 455 -16.25 9.00 20.75
C ASP A 455 -15.75 9.96 19.66
N VAL A 456 -14.84 10.87 20.02
CA VAL A 456 -14.41 11.97 19.14
C VAL A 456 -12.93 11.87 18.79
N GLY A 457 -12.05 11.73 19.79
CA GLY A 457 -10.60 11.58 19.63
C GLY A 457 -9.90 12.65 18.75
N LYS A 458 -10.49 13.83 18.58
CA LYS A 458 -10.17 14.75 17.48
C LYS A 458 -9.63 16.08 17.97
N TYR A 459 -8.48 16.49 17.43
CA TYR A 459 -7.99 17.86 17.53
C TYR A 459 -8.71 18.79 16.55
N LEU A 460 -9.14 19.95 17.04
CA LEU A 460 -9.82 21.01 16.31
C LEU A 460 -8.93 22.25 16.23
N THR A 461 -8.89 22.85 15.04
CA THR A 461 -7.82 23.75 14.60
C THR A 461 -8.21 25.22 14.59
N GLY A 462 -9.28 25.61 15.30
CA GLY A 462 -9.94 26.91 15.10
C GLY A 462 -10.67 27.06 13.75
N ALA A 463 -10.78 26.00 12.94
CA ALA A 463 -11.42 26.04 11.61
C ALA A 463 -12.39 24.88 11.35
N GLN A 464 -12.77 24.11 12.38
CA GLN A 464 -13.54 22.88 12.25
C GLN A 464 -14.58 22.72 13.36
N TYR A 465 -15.47 21.75 13.18
CA TYR A 465 -16.42 21.25 14.18
C TYR A 465 -16.57 19.72 14.04
N ILE A 466 -17.30 19.11 14.97
CA ILE A 466 -17.85 17.76 14.87
C ILE A 466 -19.38 17.88 14.95
N ASP A 467 -20.11 17.09 14.17
CA ASP A 467 -21.53 16.84 14.41
C ASP A 467 -21.63 15.67 15.39
N ALA A 468 -22.31 15.85 16.52
CA ALA A 468 -22.38 14.85 17.59
C ALA A 468 -23.36 13.70 17.28
N GLY A 469 -24.04 13.75 16.12
CA GLY A 469 -24.93 12.71 15.64
C GLY A 469 -26.33 12.76 16.26
N GLU A 470 -27.25 12.04 15.62
CA GLU A 470 -28.66 12.06 16.01
C GLU A 470 -28.91 11.54 17.43
N ASP A 471 -28.08 10.64 17.96
CA ASP A 471 -28.38 9.99 19.24
C ASP A 471 -28.05 10.90 20.43
N VAL A 472 -27.03 11.75 20.31
CA VAL A 472 -26.80 12.88 21.24
C VAL A 472 -27.95 13.89 21.16
N VAL A 473 -28.52 14.14 19.96
CA VAL A 473 -29.74 14.95 19.81
C VAL A 473 -30.94 14.28 20.50
N LYS A 474 -31.22 12.99 20.26
CA LYS A 474 -32.32 12.22 20.86
C LYS A 474 -32.21 12.12 22.39
N ALA A 475 -30.98 12.13 22.92
CA ALA A 475 -30.72 12.14 24.36
C ALA A 475 -31.19 13.45 25.02
N VAL A 476 -31.05 14.62 24.38
CA VAL A 476 -31.35 15.94 24.99
C VAL A 476 -32.63 16.61 24.48
N ALA A 477 -33.08 16.30 23.27
CA ALA A 477 -34.22 16.99 22.63
C ALA A 477 -35.55 16.68 23.34
N GLY A 478 -36.31 17.74 23.63
CA GLY A 478 -37.62 17.66 24.27
C GLY A 478 -37.62 17.15 25.71
N LYS A 479 -36.45 16.98 26.35
CA LYS A 479 -36.36 16.53 27.75
C LYS A 479 -36.50 17.70 28.71
N GLN A 480 -37.25 17.51 29.79
CA GLN A 480 -37.36 18.48 30.89
C GLN A 480 -36.10 18.53 31.77
N GLN A 481 -35.25 17.50 31.68
CA GLN A 481 -33.90 17.46 32.27
C GLN A 481 -32.96 16.70 31.34
N SER A 482 -31.70 17.15 31.23
CA SER A 482 -30.69 16.44 30.45
C SER A 482 -29.27 16.84 30.89
N ASN A 483 -28.30 15.95 30.72
CA ASN A 483 -26.89 16.26 30.94
C ASN A 483 -26.12 16.15 29.61
N VAL A 484 -25.13 17.03 29.42
CA VAL A 484 -24.04 16.82 28.46
C VAL A 484 -22.70 16.94 29.20
N THR A 485 -21.85 15.94 29.03
CA THR A 485 -20.48 15.92 29.55
C THR A 485 -19.49 15.82 28.39
N ILE A 486 -18.43 16.62 28.43
CA ILE A 486 -17.37 16.69 27.40
C ILE A 486 -16.00 16.61 28.08
N ARG A 487 -15.11 15.79 27.52
CA ARG A 487 -13.70 15.75 27.91
C ARG A 487 -12.81 16.33 26.80
N PHE A 488 -11.98 17.30 27.13
CA PHE A 488 -11.26 18.12 26.15
C PHE A 488 -9.94 18.66 26.70
N ARG A 489 -9.07 19.13 25.80
CA ARG A 489 -7.83 19.85 26.09
C ARG A 489 -7.75 21.07 25.19
N ALA A 490 -7.97 22.27 25.74
CA ALA A 490 -7.95 23.52 24.97
C ALA A 490 -6.66 24.32 25.19
N ALA A 491 -6.26 25.09 24.17
CA ALA A 491 -5.12 26.00 24.23
C ALA A 491 -5.58 27.46 24.15
N GLY A 492 -5.29 28.25 25.19
CA GLY A 492 -5.53 29.68 25.24
C GLY A 492 -4.55 30.46 24.35
N GLY A 493 -5.00 31.62 23.84
CA GLY A 493 -4.16 32.48 22.98
C GLY A 493 -4.90 33.24 21.87
N GLY A 494 -6.19 32.95 21.64
CA GLY A 494 -7.04 33.72 20.73
C GLY A 494 -7.67 34.96 21.39
N SER A 495 -8.10 35.94 20.58
CA SER A 495 -8.93 37.06 21.05
C SER A 495 -10.40 36.66 21.30
N GLU A 496 -10.83 35.53 20.75
CA GLU A 496 -12.23 35.10 20.67
C GLU A 496 -12.58 33.96 21.64
N PRO A 497 -13.86 33.84 22.05
CA PRO A 497 -14.36 32.65 22.74
C PRO A 497 -14.28 31.38 21.89
N GLN A 498 -14.14 30.22 22.55
CA GLN A 498 -13.98 28.90 21.93
C GLN A 498 -15.08 27.93 22.38
N THR A 499 -15.87 27.38 21.45
CA THR A 499 -17.06 26.57 21.76
C THR A 499 -16.68 25.15 22.19
N LEU A 500 -17.19 24.67 23.32
CA LEU A 500 -17.10 23.26 23.70
C LEU A 500 -18.20 22.45 23.00
N PHE A 501 -19.46 22.81 23.23
CA PHE A 501 -20.61 22.24 22.52
C PHE A 501 -21.77 23.24 22.38
N SER A 502 -22.62 23.01 21.37
CA SER A 502 -23.79 23.81 21.03
C SER A 502 -24.95 22.90 20.64
N LEU A 503 -26.13 23.12 21.21
CA LEU A 503 -27.36 22.35 20.95
C LEU A 503 -28.43 23.31 20.43
N GLY A 504 -29.11 23.00 19.33
CA GLY A 504 -30.16 23.88 18.82
C GLY A 504 -30.80 23.41 17.52
N ASP A 505 -31.47 24.32 16.84
CA ASP A 505 -32.09 24.10 15.54
C ASP A 505 -31.16 24.65 14.44
N SER A 506 -30.78 23.79 13.50
CA SER A 506 -29.96 24.14 12.33
C SER A 506 -30.57 25.25 11.45
N GLY A 507 -31.89 25.44 11.48
CA GLY A 507 -32.60 26.55 10.83
C GLY A 507 -32.63 27.85 11.65
N SER A 508 -32.19 27.85 12.90
CA SER A 508 -32.38 28.94 13.87
C SER A 508 -31.07 29.57 14.34
N THR A 509 -31.19 30.76 14.94
CA THR A 509 -30.15 31.41 15.75
C THR A 509 -30.22 31.00 17.23
N THR A 510 -31.35 30.48 17.69
CA THR A 510 -31.57 30.06 19.10
C THR A 510 -30.88 28.72 19.38
N ARG A 511 -30.07 28.68 20.44
CA ARG A 511 -29.19 27.56 20.79
C ARG A 511 -28.74 27.62 22.26
N ALA A 512 -28.50 26.46 22.86
CA ALA A 512 -27.83 26.28 24.15
C ALA A 512 -26.33 26.06 23.89
N THR A 513 -25.48 27.01 24.27
CA THR A 513 -24.04 26.96 23.95
C THR A 513 -23.18 27.00 25.20
N VAL A 514 -22.27 26.02 25.33
CA VAL A 514 -21.24 25.97 26.36
C VAL A 514 -19.89 26.20 25.70
N ARG A 515 -19.13 27.17 26.20
CA ARG A 515 -17.87 27.64 25.59
C ARG A 515 -16.87 28.10 26.64
N LEU A 516 -15.63 28.30 26.23
CA LEU A 516 -14.59 28.99 26.98
C LEU A 516 -14.53 30.46 26.53
N SER A 517 -14.20 31.37 27.45
CA SER A 517 -13.83 32.75 27.11
C SER A 517 -12.49 32.81 26.37
N ALA A 518 -12.11 33.98 25.85
CA ALA A 518 -10.75 34.23 25.37
C ALA A 518 -9.66 34.03 26.46
N THR A 519 -10.04 34.06 27.73
CA THR A 519 -9.21 33.74 28.92
C THR A 519 -9.41 32.31 29.43
N GLY A 520 -10.07 31.44 28.65
CA GLY A 520 -10.32 30.03 28.94
C GLY A 520 -11.32 29.73 30.07
N GLN A 521 -12.02 30.74 30.60
CA GLN A 521 -13.02 30.55 31.64
C GLN A 521 -14.31 29.95 31.07
N LEU A 522 -14.88 28.94 31.73
CA LEU A 522 -16.11 28.31 31.27
C LEU A 522 -17.30 29.30 31.31
N GLN A 523 -18.07 29.32 30.21
CA GLN A 523 -19.25 30.13 30.01
C GLN A 523 -20.42 29.31 29.45
N PHE A 524 -21.63 29.62 29.90
CA PHE A 524 -22.86 29.33 29.16
C PHE A 524 -23.26 30.60 28.39
N GLN A 525 -23.28 30.55 27.06
CA GLN A 525 -23.81 31.61 26.22
C GLN A 525 -25.32 31.42 26.08
N ASN A 526 -26.08 32.45 26.44
CA ASN A 526 -27.54 32.40 26.43
C ASN A 526 -28.13 32.83 25.08
N SER A 527 -27.53 33.81 24.40
CA SER A 527 -27.89 34.14 23.02
C SER A 527 -26.69 34.68 22.25
N ASP A 528 -26.87 34.93 20.95
CA ASP A 528 -25.87 35.60 20.11
C ASP A 528 -25.77 37.13 20.36
N GLY A 529 -26.45 37.66 21.37
CA GLY A 529 -26.26 39.03 21.84
C GLY A 529 -24.90 39.25 22.50
N THR A 530 -24.20 40.32 22.11
CA THR A 530 -22.92 40.72 22.73
C THR A 530 -23.08 40.96 24.22
N GLY A 531 -22.50 40.07 25.04
CA GLY A 531 -22.58 40.14 26.52
C GLY A 531 -23.62 39.21 27.16
N ASP A 532 -24.48 38.54 26.40
CA ASP A 532 -25.51 37.64 26.95
C ASP A 532 -24.95 36.23 27.25
N PHE A 533 -24.10 36.15 28.27
CA PHE A 533 -23.49 34.92 28.74
C PHE A 533 -23.24 34.93 30.25
N TYR A 534 -23.17 33.74 30.84
CA TYR A 534 -22.85 33.51 32.24
C TYR A 534 -21.47 32.86 32.33
N THR A 535 -20.46 33.56 32.84
CA THR A 535 -19.23 32.91 33.32
C THR A 535 -19.57 32.08 34.56
N VAL A 536 -19.19 30.80 34.54
CA VAL A 536 -19.61 29.81 35.55
C VAL A 536 -18.46 29.28 36.40
N GLY A 537 -17.21 29.39 35.93
CA GLY A 537 -16.01 29.10 36.73
C GLY A 537 -14.95 30.19 36.59
N ALA A 538 -14.06 30.32 37.58
CA ALA A 538 -12.97 31.29 37.55
C ALA A 538 -11.67 30.75 36.93
N ALA A 539 -11.50 29.42 36.90
CA ALA A 539 -10.32 28.75 36.37
C ALA A 539 -10.19 28.91 34.84
N ASN A 540 -8.94 28.89 34.35
CA ASN A 540 -8.62 28.77 32.94
C ASN A 540 -8.64 27.28 32.56
N LEU A 541 -9.64 26.84 31.78
CA LEU A 541 -9.72 25.49 31.21
C LEU A 541 -9.14 25.43 29.77
N ALA A 542 -8.41 26.47 29.37
CA ALA A 542 -7.60 26.53 28.15
C ALA A 542 -6.12 26.76 28.52
N ASP A 543 -5.64 26.08 29.56
CA ASP A 543 -4.25 26.17 30.03
C ASP A 543 -3.30 25.17 29.33
N GLY A 544 -3.84 24.28 28.49
CA GLY A 544 -3.10 23.18 27.87
C GLY A 544 -3.13 21.87 28.66
N ASN A 545 -3.99 21.71 29.66
CA ASN A 545 -4.28 20.45 30.33
C ASN A 545 -5.60 19.82 29.84
N TRP A 546 -5.82 18.56 30.23
CA TRP A 546 -7.10 17.88 30.04
C TRP A 546 -8.10 18.29 31.13
N HIS A 547 -9.32 18.60 30.72
CA HIS A 547 -10.44 18.94 31.59
C HIS A 547 -11.68 18.12 31.21
N THR A 548 -12.52 17.83 32.20
CA THR A 548 -13.83 17.20 31.97
C THR A 548 -14.91 18.12 32.51
N VAL A 549 -15.77 18.64 31.63
CA VAL A 549 -16.88 19.54 31.98
C VAL A 549 -18.20 18.79 31.85
N SER A 550 -19.03 18.83 32.89
CA SER A 550 -20.38 18.25 32.90
C SER A 550 -21.42 19.34 33.17
N VAL A 551 -22.47 19.41 32.35
CA VAL A 551 -23.53 20.41 32.48
C VAL A 551 -24.89 19.73 32.53
N ASN A 552 -25.55 19.85 33.68
CA ASN A 552 -26.96 19.53 33.88
C ASN A 552 -27.84 20.69 33.39
N PHE A 553 -28.90 20.38 32.66
CA PHE A 553 -29.93 21.30 32.20
C PHE A 553 -31.29 20.89 32.78
N ALA A 554 -32.09 21.86 33.21
CA ALA A 554 -33.49 21.68 33.65
C ALA A 554 -34.33 22.87 33.18
N ASP A 555 -35.64 22.90 33.51
CA ASP A 555 -36.46 24.08 33.17
C ASP A 555 -35.83 25.37 33.71
N ASN A 556 -35.66 26.31 32.77
CA ASN A 556 -35.08 27.63 32.95
C ASN A 556 -33.76 27.68 33.76
N SER A 557 -32.98 26.60 33.81
CA SER A 557 -31.81 26.50 34.70
C SER A 557 -30.76 25.49 34.21
N PHE A 558 -29.51 25.69 34.64
CA PHE A 558 -28.44 24.74 34.42
C PHE A 558 -27.46 24.73 35.60
N THR A 559 -26.66 23.66 35.73
CA THR A 559 -25.56 23.55 36.71
C THR A 559 -24.34 22.95 36.05
N ALA A 560 -23.21 23.65 36.15
CA ALA A 560 -21.93 23.26 35.57
C ALA A 560 -20.96 22.73 36.62
N TYR A 561 -20.27 21.64 36.28
CA TYR A 561 -19.20 20.99 37.01
C TYR A 561 -17.95 20.90 36.13
N ALA A 562 -16.78 20.95 36.73
CA ALA A 562 -15.52 20.62 36.07
C ALA A 562 -14.51 20.07 37.08
N ASP A 563 -13.68 19.12 36.65
CA ASP A 563 -12.49 18.65 37.36
C ASP A 563 -12.76 18.27 38.84
N GLY A 564 -13.92 17.64 39.10
CA GLY A 564 -14.37 17.20 40.42
C GLY A 564 -15.10 18.26 41.27
N ALA A 565 -15.16 19.50 40.79
CA ALA A 565 -15.80 20.63 41.47
C ALA A 565 -17.19 20.97 40.90
N LEU A 566 -18.10 21.39 41.80
CA LEU A 566 -19.24 22.21 41.40
C LEU A 566 -18.73 23.61 41.09
N LEU A 567 -18.96 24.10 39.86
CA LEU A 567 -18.58 25.45 39.48
C LEU A 567 -19.68 26.44 39.84
N ARG A 568 -20.88 26.27 39.25
CA ARG A 568 -22.02 27.18 39.45
C ARG A 568 -23.34 26.58 38.97
N THR A 569 -24.40 26.80 39.75
CA THR A 569 -25.80 26.74 39.31
C THR A 569 -26.28 28.13 38.86
N VAL A 570 -27.01 28.19 37.75
CA VAL A 570 -27.67 29.39 37.24
C VAL A 570 -29.12 29.07 36.94
N SER A 571 -30.03 29.87 37.50
CA SER A 571 -31.47 29.79 37.22
C SER A 571 -31.97 31.13 36.71
N GLY A 572 -32.73 31.10 35.61
CA GLY A 572 -33.51 32.23 35.15
C GLY A 572 -34.70 32.51 36.07
N ASN A 573 -35.47 33.54 35.75
CA ASN A 573 -36.65 33.96 36.50
C ASN A 573 -37.81 34.31 35.53
N ALA A 574 -38.88 34.96 36.02
CA ALA A 574 -40.02 35.32 35.18
C ALA A 574 -39.66 36.25 34.00
N SER A 575 -38.63 37.09 34.17
CA SER A 575 -38.15 38.06 33.17
C SER A 575 -36.89 37.62 32.42
N ILE A 576 -36.26 36.52 32.84
CA ILE A 576 -35.02 35.99 32.25
C ILE A 576 -35.25 34.52 31.90
N LYS A 577 -35.39 34.24 30.61
CA LYS A 577 -35.49 32.89 30.06
C LYS A 577 -34.15 32.44 29.51
N LEU A 578 -33.70 31.27 29.97
CA LEU A 578 -32.47 30.64 29.51
C LEU A 578 -32.74 29.74 28.31
N ASN A 579 -31.92 29.84 27.26
CA ASN A 579 -31.99 28.96 26.09
C ASN A 579 -31.36 27.59 26.39
N VAL A 580 -32.01 26.81 27.26
CA VAL A 580 -31.65 25.43 27.62
C VAL A 580 -32.42 24.41 26.76
N PRO A 581 -31.95 23.15 26.60
CA PRO A 581 -32.61 22.14 25.75
C PRO A 581 -34.11 21.89 26.03
N ALA A 582 -34.58 22.11 27.25
CA ALA A 582 -35.99 22.01 27.63
C ALA A 582 -36.87 23.16 27.07
N ALA A 583 -36.27 24.27 26.66
CA ALA A 583 -36.94 25.51 26.27
C ALA A 583 -36.76 25.87 24.77
N ILE A 584 -36.01 25.07 24.01
CA ILE A 584 -35.64 25.33 22.60
C ILE A 584 -35.83 24.09 21.74
N THR A 585 -36.02 24.26 20.43
CA THR A 585 -35.89 23.15 19.47
C THR A 585 -34.44 22.70 19.41
N VAL A 586 -34.18 21.39 19.55
CA VAL A 586 -32.87 20.78 19.28
C VAL A 586 -33.04 19.73 18.18
N ASN A 587 -32.47 20.00 17.01
CA ASN A 587 -32.32 19.03 15.90
C ASN A 587 -30.85 18.86 15.47
N GLN A 588 -29.95 19.68 16.00
CA GLN A 588 -28.51 19.65 15.75
C GLN A 588 -27.75 19.76 17.09
N ALA A 589 -26.74 18.92 17.25
CA ALA A 589 -25.77 18.98 18.33
C ALA A 589 -24.37 19.05 17.71
N THR A 590 -23.62 20.12 17.98
CA THR A 590 -22.28 20.33 17.44
C THR A 590 -21.26 20.53 18.54
N VAL A 591 -20.07 20.00 18.31
CA VAL A 591 -18.94 20.03 19.24
C VAL A 591 -17.82 20.83 18.59
N GLY A 592 -17.19 21.70 19.38
CA GLY A 592 -16.08 22.53 18.91
C GLY A 592 -16.44 23.76 18.08
N ALA A 593 -17.71 23.99 17.72
CA ALA A 593 -18.17 25.25 17.12
C ALA A 593 -19.68 25.44 17.32
N VAL A 594 -20.14 26.69 17.23
CA VAL A 594 -21.55 27.04 17.08
C VAL A 594 -21.97 26.94 15.61
N ARG A 595 -23.11 26.29 15.33
CA ARG A 595 -23.77 26.23 14.02
C ARG A 595 -25.27 26.58 14.08
N GLY A 596 -25.81 26.88 12.91
CA GLY A 596 -27.22 27.18 12.61
C GLY A 596 -27.31 28.11 11.41
N SER A 597 -28.46 28.75 11.19
CA SER A 597 -28.74 29.48 9.94
C SER A 597 -27.88 30.75 9.72
N ASP A 598 -27.38 31.36 10.79
CA ASP A 598 -26.41 32.47 10.76
C ASP A 598 -24.94 32.01 10.71
N ALA A 599 -24.69 30.72 10.97
CA ALA A 599 -23.37 30.17 11.28
C ALA A 599 -23.12 28.84 10.55
N ALA A 600 -23.56 28.73 9.29
CA ALA A 600 -23.54 27.48 8.53
C ALA A 600 -22.14 26.81 8.43
N ALA A 601 -21.07 27.61 8.37
CA ALA A 601 -19.67 27.17 8.32
C ALA A 601 -19.02 26.95 9.71
N GLY A 602 -19.74 27.24 10.80
CA GLY A 602 -19.21 27.27 12.17
C GLY A 602 -18.68 28.66 12.58
N LYS A 603 -18.87 29.02 13.84
CA LYS A 603 -18.26 30.19 14.50
C LYS A 603 -17.81 29.85 15.92
N GLN A 604 -16.91 30.68 16.48
CA GLN A 604 -16.30 30.46 17.81
C GLN A 604 -15.68 29.06 17.93
N GLN A 605 -14.83 28.70 16.97
CA GLN A 605 -14.22 27.38 16.87
C GLN A 605 -13.22 27.11 18.03
N LEU A 606 -13.22 25.87 18.53
CA LEU A 606 -12.25 25.37 19.50
C LEU A 606 -10.86 25.20 18.87
N THR A 607 -9.84 25.52 19.65
CA THR A 607 -8.44 25.19 19.36
C THR A 607 -7.93 24.24 20.43
N GLY A 608 -8.03 22.94 20.17
CA GLY A 608 -7.84 21.90 21.19
C GLY A 608 -8.37 20.52 20.81
N VAL A 609 -8.08 19.51 21.63
CA VAL A 609 -8.61 18.14 21.49
C VAL A 609 -9.99 18.04 22.14
N VAL A 610 -10.90 17.30 21.54
CA VAL A 610 -12.05 16.69 22.24
C VAL A 610 -11.92 15.17 22.15
N ASP A 611 -12.05 14.51 23.29
CA ASP A 611 -11.89 13.07 23.44
C ASP A 611 -13.22 12.34 23.26
N TYR A 612 -14.23 12.72 24.05
CA TYR A 612 -15.61 12.23 23.92
C TYR A 612 -16.63 13.30 24.31
N VAL A 613 -17.87 13.10 23.87
CA VAL A 613 -19.06 13.79 24.39
C VAL A 613 -20.15 12.76 24.71
N THR A 614 -20.64 12.77 25.95
CA THR A 614 -21.70 11.87 26.41
C THR A 614 -22.91 12.69 26.86
N ALA A 615 -24.11 12.22 26.52
CA ALA A 615 -25.37 12.86 26.86
C ALA A 615 -26.33 11.90 27.58
N TRP A 616 -27.15 12.46 28.47
CA TRP A 616 -28.19 11.73 29.21
C TRP A 616 -29.54 12.46 29.09
N GLY A 617 -30.63 11.70 28.93
CA GLY A 617 -32.01 12.21 29.03
C GLY A 617 -32.50 12.44 30.47
N ARG A 618 -31.57 12.68 31.39
CA ARG A 618 -31.77 13.06 32.79
C ARG A 618 -30.61 13.94 33.25
N ASN A 619 -30.77 14.62 34.38
CA ASN A 619 -29.62 15.18 35.09
C ASN A 619 -28.79 14.07 35.77
N LEU A 620 -27.49 14.30 35.88
CA LEU A 620 -26.62 13.62 36.82
C LEU A 620 -26.81 14.23 38.22
N SER A 621 -26.78 13.42 39.26
CA SER A 621 -26.64 13.89 40.64
C SER A 621 -25.30 14.59 40.85
N GLU A 622 -25.18 15.41 41.88
CA GLU A 622 -23.91 16.08 42.21
C GLU A 622 -22.75 15.10 42.46
N ALA A 623 -23.05 13.90 43.00
CA ALA A 623 -22.04 12.85 43.20
C ALA A 623 -21.58 12.24 41.86
N GLU A 624 -22.51 11.91 40.96
CA GLU A 624 -22.19 11.41 39.61
C GLU A 624 -21.41 12.47 38.81
N ALA A 625 -21.89 13.73 38.80
CA ALA A 625 -21.29 14.82 38.05
C ALA A 625 -19.91 15.25 38.57
N LYS A 626 -19.67 15.21 39.88
CA LYS A 626 -18.33 15.39 40.44
C LYS A 626 -17.42 14.19 40.13
N LYS A 627 -17.91 12.95 40.31
CA LYS A 627 -17.07 11.76 40.06
C LYS A 627 -16.63 11.67 38.59
N ILE A 628 -17.54 11.84 37.63
CA ILE A 628 -17.20 11.79 36.19
C ILE A 628 -16.30 12.94 35.75
N THR A 629 -16.39 14.11 36.39
CA THR A 629 -15.50 15.24 36.08
C THR A 629 -14.15 15.16 36.79
N ALA A 630 -14.05 14.46 37.92
CA ALA A 630 -12.81 14.24 38.66
C ALA A 630 -11.83 13.24 37.99
N GLU A 631 -12.23 12.59 36.90
CA GLU A 631 -11.41 11.65 36.14
C GLU A 631 -10.24 12.36 35.47
N THR A 632 -9.14 12.46 36.21
CA THR A 632 -7.83 12.82 35.66
C THR A 632 -7.46 11.76 34.61
N PRO A 633 -7.02 12.13 33.39
CA PRO A 633 -6.41 11.15 32.50
C PRO A 633 -5.21 10.52 33.21
N VAL A 634 -4.93 9.24 32.94
CA VAL A 634 -3.64 8.69 33.32
C VAL A 634 -2.55 9.49 32.59
N ALA A 635 -1.45 9.80 33.28
CA ALA A 635 -0.38 10.61 32.72
C ALA A 635 0.22 9.97 31.46
N GLU A 636 0.56 10.77 30.45
CA GLU A 636 1.40 10.29 29.35
C GLU A 636 2.75 9.83 29.92
N VAL A 637 3.20 8.65 29.50
CA VAL A 637 4.54 8.14 29.83
C VAL A 637 5.57 9.03 29.13
N ALA A 638 6.20 9.90 29.90
CA ALA A 638 7.15 10.89 29.42
C ALA A 638 8.38 10.23 28.78
N VAL A 639 8.50 10.35 27.45
CA VAL A 639 9.64 9.83 26.70
C VAL A 639 10.81 10.79 26.80
N ALA A 640 11.86 10.40 27.52
CA ALA A 640 13.10 11.15 27.60
C ALA A 640 13.92 11.04 26.29
N LYS A 641 14.62 12.14 25.96
CA LYS A 641 15.60 12.17 24.87
C LYS A 641 16.80 11.27 25.21
N ASN A 642 17.16 10.35 24.32
CA ASN A 642 18.46 9.68 24.36
C ASN A 642 19.52 10.56 23.68
N GLN A 643 20.41 11.16 24.48
CA GLN A 643 21.44 12.06 24.00
C GLN A 643 22.46 11.35 23.08
N ALA A 644 22.90 10.13 23.41
CA ALA A 644 23.89 9.40 22.63
C ALA A 644 23.36 8.99 21.24
N ALA A 645 22.10 8.54 21.16
CA ALA A 645 21.45 8.22 19.89
C ALA A 645 21.19 9.48 19.05
N THR A 646 20.87 10.60 19.71
CA THR A 646 20.79 11.91 19.06
C THR A 646 22.14 12.32 18.46
N ASP A 647 23.24 12.20 19.21
CA ASP A 647 24.58 12.59 18.74
C ASP A 647 25.13 11.67 17.64
N ALA A 648 24.66 10.42 17.56
CA ALA A 648 24.92 9.53 16.43
C ALA A 648 24.14 9.96 15.16
N LEU A 649 22.86 10.31 15.29
CA LEU A 649 21.98 10.60 14.14
C LEU A 649 22.08 12.04 13.63
N LYS A 650 22.03 13.04 14.53
CA LYS A 650 21.83 14.46 14.19
C LYS A 650 22.91 15.00 13.24
N PRO A 651 24.21 14.72 13.43
CA PRO A 651 25.26 15.14 12.48
C PRO A 651 25.11 14.56 11.06
N LEU A 652 24.41 13.44 10.89
CA LEU A 652 24.17 12.82 9.58
C LEU A 652 22.98 13.49 8.87
N ILE A 653 21.87 13.73 9.59
CA ILE A 653 20.65 14.32 9.00
C ILE A 653 20.73 15.84 8.82
N SER A 654 21.40 16.57 9.73
CA SER A 654 21.55 18.03 9.64
C SER A 654 22.55 18.46 8.55
N ASN A 655 23.39 17.56 8.04
CA ASN A 655 24.40 17.89 7.06
C ASN A 655 23.80 18.02 5.65
N THR A 656 23.64 19.26 5.19
CA THR A 656 23.05 19.62 3.90
C THR A 656 23.99 19.43 2.70
N GLY A 657 25.24 18.99 2.91
CA GLY A 657 26.23 18.77 1.83
C GLY A 657 26.49 17.31 1.48
N VAL A 658 25.75 16.34 2.05
CA VAL A 658 26.03 14.90 1.90
C VAL A 658 24.76 14.08 1.70
N ARG A 659 24.89 13.01 0.90
CA ARG A 659 23.89 11.95 0.77
C ARG A 659 24.13 10.88 1.83
N LYS A 660 23.06 10.31 2.41
CA LYS A 660 23.14 9.33 3.51
C LYS A 660 22.13 8.20 3.34
N ASN A 661 22.51 6.99 3.77
CA ASN A 661 21.62 5.85 3.95
C ASN A 661 21.36 5.64 5.45
N ILE A 662 20.09 5.58 5.84
CA ILE A 662 19.61 5.36 7.20
C ILE A 662 18.90 4.00 7.18
N VAL A 663 19.57 2.96 7.65
CA VAL A 663 19.05 1.58 7.57
C VAL A 663 18.39 1.22 8.91
N PHE A 664 17.21 0.65 8.85
CA PHE A 664 16.57 -0.06 9.96
C PHE A 664 16.60 -1.55 9.64
N ALA A 665 17.13 -2.36 10.55
CA ALA A 665 17.18 -3.81 10.42
C ALA A 665 16.59 -4.47 11.67
N GLY A 666 15.89 -5.58 11.48
CA GLY A 666 15.03 -6.15 12.52
C GLY A 666 14.01 -7.11 11.94
N GLY A 667 12.87 -7.26 12.64
CA GLY A 667 11.71 -7.99 12.13
C GLY A 667 10.40 -7.18 12.15
N GLU A 668 9.32 -7.86 12.50
CA GLU A 668 7.94 -7.39 12.31
C GLU A 668 7.60 -6.06 13.02
N THR A 669 8.26 -5.70 14.12
CA THR A 669 8.07 -4.40 14.77
C THR A 669 8.62 -3.20 13.98
N ILE A 670 9.45 -3.44 12.95
CA ILE A 670 10.01 -2.42 12.05
C ILE A 670 9.34 -2.46 10.66
N GLU A 671 9.16 -3.66 10.12
CA GLU A 671 8.42 -3.97 8.88
C GLU A 671 6.95 -3.54 9.03
N GLY A 672 6.26 -4.11 10.03
CA GLY A 672 4.96 -3.71 10.54
C GLY A 672 3.78 -4.48 9.96
N GLY A 673 2.72 -4.71 10.74
CA GLY A 673 1.52 -5.41 10.25
C GLY A 673 0.68 -4.54 9.30
N TYR A 674 0.79 -4.74 7.98
CA TYR A 674 0.04 -3.95 6.98
C TYR A 674 -1.44 -4.33 6.86
N SER A 675 -1.87 -5.47 7.41
CA SER A 675 -3.22 -6.04 7.28
C SER A 675 -4.35 -5.11 7.73
N ASP A 676 -4.12 -4.32 8.78
CA ASP A 676 -5.20 -3.72 9.55
C ASP A 676 -5.68 -2.37 8.98
N HIS A 677 -4.87 -1.68 8.16
CA HIS A 677 -5.25 -0.41 7.55
C HIS A 677 -4.41 -0.03 6.32
N ILE A 678 -5.04 -0.01 5.14
CA ILE A 678 -4.38 0.15 3.82
C ILE A 678 -3.54 1.44 3.71
N ILE A 679 -3.97 2.55 4.31
CA ILE A 679 -3.38 3.88 4.05
C ILE A 679 -2.46 4.42 5.17
N ALA A 680 -2.26 3.68 6.27
CA ALA A 680 -1.54 4.19 7.43
C ALA A 680 -0.06 3.79 7.45
N LYS A 681 0.86 4.76 7.45
CA LYS A 681 2.32 4.52 7.42
C LYS A 681 2.85 3.69 8.61
N ASN A 682 3.83 2.81 8.36
CA ASN A 682 4.61 2.13 9.40
C ASN A 682 5.64 3.08 10.07
N LEU A 683 6.42 2.57 11.04
CA LEU A 683 7.46 3.36 11.73
C LEU A 683 8.44 4.04 10.77
N VAL A 684 9.04 3.26 9.86
CA VAL A 684 10.13 3.74 9.00
C VAL A 684 9.62 4.80 8.03
N GLN A 685 8.42 4.60 7.49
CA GLN A 685 7.72 5.52 6.59
C GLN A 685 7.37 6.85 7.29
N LEU A 686 6.98 6.80 8.58
CA LEU A 686 6.74 8.00 9.41
C LEU A 686 8.04 8.77 9.68
N LEU A 687 9.14 8.07 9.96
CA LEU A 687 10.45 8.69 10.19
C LEU A 687 11.08 9.26 8.90
N ASP A 688 10.90 8.61 7.74
CA ASP A 688 11.39 9.09 6.44
C ASP A 688 10.75 10.44 6.07
N GLU A 689 9.42 10.58 6.17
CA GLU A 689 8.75 11.88 5.94
C GLU A 689 9.18 12.92 7.00
N ARG A 690 9.24 12.53 8.28
CA ARG A 690 9.69 13.47 9.33
C ARG A 690 11.09 14.00 9.06
N VAL A 691 12.03 13.17 8.62
CA VAL A 691 13.43 13.57 8.39
C VAL A 691 13.62 14.25 7.03
N ARG A 692 13.22 13.63 5.91
CA ARG A 692 13.48 14.13 4.55
C ARG A 692 12.54 15.24 4.10
N TRP A 693 11.39 15.42 4.75
CA TRP A 693 10.52 16.56 4.48
C TRP A 693 10.59 17.60 5.59
N GLU A 694 10.01 17.31 6.75
CA GLU A 694 9.73 18.35 7.76
C GLU A 694 11.00 18.88 8.44
N TYR A 695 11.87 17.97 8.92
CA TYR A 695 13.13 18.33 9.55
C TYR A 695 14.09 18.93 8.52
N ALA A 696 14.27 18.29 7.36
CA ALA A 696 15.10 18.80 6.26
C ALA A 696 14.73 20.24 5.86
N THR A 697 13.43 20.54 5.74
CA THR A 697 12.93 21.88 5.35
C THR A 697 13.15 22.95 6.44
N SER A 698 13.46 22.57 7.68
CA SER A 698 13.90 23.53 8.72
C SER A 698 15.38 23.94 8.63
N LEU A 699 16.17 23.27 7.78
CA LEU A 699 17.60 23.54 7.60
C LEU A 699 17.83 24.66 6.57
N GLY A 700 18.78 25.57 6.83
CA GLY A 700 19.18 26.65 5.91
C GLY A 700 20.07 26.19 4.75
N GLY A 701 19.62 25.20 3.98
CA GLY A 701 20.36 24.67 2.82
C GLY A 701 20.10 25.42 1.50
N ASN A 702 21.13 25.57 0.67
CA ASN A 702 21.01 26.10 -0.70
C ASN A 702 20.81 25.01 -1.77
N ASP A 703 21.33 23.80 -1.56
CA ASP A 703 21.08 22.64 -2.43
C ASP A 703 20.02 21.73 -1.79
N THR A 704 18.80 21.79 -2.32
CA THR A 704 17.65 21.03 -1.83
C THR A 704 17.74 19.53 -2.14
N GLU A 705 18.66 19.09 -3.03
CA GLU A 705 18.95 17.68 -3.27
C GLU A 705 19.71 17.09 -2.08
N LEU A 706 20.90 17.62 -1.82
CA LEU A 706 21.80 17.13 -0.76
C LEU A 706 21.17 17.32 0.63
N GLN A 707 20.35 18.34 0.83
CA GLN A 707 19.51 18.54 2.02
C GLN A 707 18.58 17.34 2.27
N ARG A 708 17.89 16.83 1.23
CA ARG A 708 16.83 15.80 1.32
C ARG A 708 17.28 14.37 1.00
N ALA A 709 18.49 14.18 0.48
CA ALA A 709 19.10 12.88 0.18
C ALA A 709 19.55 12.11 1.43
N LYS A 710 18.61 11.83 2.35
CA LYS A 710 18.80 11.10 3.61
C LYS A 710 17.92 9.86 3.59
N PHE A 711 18.23 8.93 2.69
CA PHE A 711 17.35 7.83 2.28
C PHE A 711 17.19 6.78 3.38
N PHE A 712 15.95 6.47 3.75
CA PHE A 712 15.66 5.37 4.65
C PHE A 712 15.61 4.04 3.89
N VAL A 713 16.01 2.97 4.56
CA VAL A 713 15.90 1.58 4.06
C VAL A 713 15.34 0.72 5.19
N ALA A 714 14.14 0.17 4.98
CA ALA A 714 13.46 -0.72 5.93
C ALA A 714 13.89 -2.18 5.73
N ALA A 715 15.17 -2.48 5.97
CA ALA A 715 15.75 -3.82 5.79
C ALA A 715 15.42 -4.76 6.97
N ALA A 716 14.15 -4.82 7.36
CA ALA A 716 13.61 -5.68 8.39
C ALA A 716 12.57 -6.63 7.78
N GLN A 717 12.42 -7.83 8.35
CA GLN A 717 11.49 -8.86 7.85
C GLN A 717 11.02 -9.76 9.00
N GLY A 718 9.71 -10.01 9.10
CA GLY A 718 9.09 -10.82 10.16
C GLY A 718 9.70 -12.23 10.30
N GLY A 719 9.86 -12.70 11.54
CA GLY A 719 10.45 -14.00 11.84
C GLY A 719 11.95 -14.14 11.60
N VAL A 720 12.66 -13.11 11.11
CA VAL A 720 14.12 -13.17 10.93
C VAL A 720 14.84 -13.01 12.28
N THR A 721 15.41 -14.12 12.75
CA THR A 721 16.19 -14.19 13.99
C THR A 721 17.45 -13.30 13.95
N ALA A 722 17.95 -12.91 15.13
CA ALA A 722 19.24 -12.23 15.26
C ALA A 722 20.39 -13.06 14.64
N LYS A 723 20.30 -14.40 14.73
CA LYS A 723 21.23 -15.33 14.07
C LYS A 723 21.24 -15.17 12.55
N GLN A 724 20.07 -15.04 11.91
CA GLN A 724 19.98 -14.81 10.46
C GLN A 724 20.45 -13.39 10.08
N LEU A 725 20.14 -12.37 10.89
CA LEU A 725 20.69 -11.01 10.68
C LEU A 725 22.23 -10.98 10.75
N ASP A 726 22.83 -11.86 11.56
CA ASP A 726 24.28 -12.02 11.70
C ASP A 726 24.89 -12.83 10.54
N GLU A 727 24.39 -14.03 10.27
CA GLU A 727 24.91 -14.94 9.22
C GLU A 727 24.69 -14.38 7.81
N GLU A 728 23.57 -13.68 7.56
CA GLU A 728 23.22 -13.09 6.26
C GLU A 728 23.50 -11.57 6.22
N TYR A 729 24.31 -11.04 7.15
CA TYR A 729 24.56 -9.61 7.35
C TYR A 729 24.84 -8.83 6.05
N ASP A 730 25.71 -9.32 5.16
CA ASP A 730 26.07 -8.60 3.93
C ASP A 730 24.87 -8.47 2.96
N ALA A 731 24.00 -9.48 2.90
CA ALA A 731 22.81 -9.48 2.07
C ALA A 731 21.65 -8.70 2.70
N ARG A 732 21.48 -8.76 4.03
CA ARG A 732 20.38 -8.06 4.72
C ARG A 732 20.68 -6.62 5.08
N ILE A 733 21.94 -6.26 5.34
CA ILE A 733 22.31 -4.97 5.94
C ILE A 733 23.50 -4.33 5.20
N GLY A 734 24.59 -5.07 5.03
CA GLY A 734 25.87 -4.56 4.52
C GLY A 734 25.77 -3.94 3.12
N GLN A 735 25.01 -4.56 2.20
CA GLN A 735 24.84 -4.06 0.84
C GLN A 735 24.25 -2.64 0.77
N TYR A 736 23.42 -2.25 1.73
CA TYR A 736 22.81 -0.91 1.80
C TYR A 736 23.76 0.16 2.33
N LYS A 737 25.00 -0.20 2.72
CA LYS A 737 26.06 0.67 3.25
C LYS A 737 25.53 1.75 4.22
N PRO A 738 24.99 1.34 5.39
CA PRO A 738 24.44 2.27 6.36
C PRO A 738 25.46 3.35 6.76
N ASP A 739 25.07 4.62 6.68
CA ASP A 739 25.76 5.69 7.39
C ASP A 739 25.36 5.67 8.87
N ILE A 740 24.12 5.26 9.15
CA ILE A 740 23.64 4.82 10.46
C ILE A 740 22.72 3.60 10.29
N LEU A 741 22.82 2.66 11.23
CA LEU A 741 22.05 1.44 11.35
C LEU A 741 21.29 1.45 12.68
N PHE A 742 19.97 1.32 12.61
CA PHE A 742 19.14 0.96 13.76
C PHE A 742 18.95 -0.56 13.75
N VAL A 743 19.35 -1.23 14.84
CA VAL A 743 19.21 -2.69 15.01
C VAL A 743 18.13 -2.94 16.04
N ALA A 744 16.99 -3.45 15.57
CA ALA A 744 15.80 -3.77 16.35
C ALA A 744 15.36 -5.21 16.04
N PRO A 745 16.13 -6.22 16.46
CA PRO A 745 15.80 -7.63 16.18
C PRO A 745 14.48 -7.96 16.85
N ASP A 746 13.62 -8.68 16.15
CA ASP A 746 12.40 -9.18 16.76
C ASP A 746 12.62 -10.52 17.47
N LEU A 747 11.63 -10.93 18.26
CA LEU A 747 11.67 -12.18 19.01
C LEU A 747 10.70 -13.22 18.45
N TYR A 748 9.80 -12.80 17.55
CA TYR A 748 8.67 -13.58 17.08
C TYR A 748 8.58 -13.65 15.55
N ASP A 749 7.88 -14.66 15.05
CA ASP A 749 7.42 -14.77 13.67
C ASP A 749 6.02 -14.14 13.47
N ALA A 750 5.63 -14.01 12.20
CA ALA A 750 4.38 -13.35 11.79
C ALA A 750 3.10 -14.13 12.20
N ASP A 751 3.23 -15.40 12.61
CA ASP A 751 2.14 -16.17 13.22
C ASP A 751 2.03 -15.89 14.75
N GLY A 752 2.85 -14.96 15.27
CA GLY A 752 2.86 -14.52 16.65
C GLY A 752 3.82 -15.30 17.56
N LYS A 753 4.48 -16.35 17.07
CA LYS A 753 5.20 -17.35 17.86
C LYS A 753 6.65 -16.94 18.12
N LEU A 754 7.13 -17.21 19.32
CA LEU A 754 8.52 -16.91 19.73
C LEU A 754 9.51 -17.78 18.94
N VAL A 755 10.42 -17.13 18.19
CA VAL A 755 11.49 -17.79 17.42
C VAL A 755 12.85 -17.75 18.14
N GLU A 756 13.08 -16.73 18.96
CA GLU A 756 14.30 -16.63 19.78
C GLU A 756 14.18 -17.51 21.04
N THR A 757 15.20 -18.33 21.31
CA THR A 757 15.15 -19.37 22.37
C THR A 757 16.30 -19.33 23.38
N ASP A 758 17.36 -18.55 23.11
CA ASP A 758 18.49 -18.35 24.04
C ASP A 758 18.95 -16.88 24.00
N ALA A 759 18.72 -16.16 25.10
CA ALA A 759 19.06 -14.74 25.22
C ALA A 759 20.58 -14.44 25.16
N ALA A 760 21.44 -15.41 25.48
CA ALA A 760 22.90 -15.27 25.39
C ALA A 760 23.42 -15.53 23.97
N ALA A 761 22.84 -16.50 23.26
CA ALA A 761 23.09 -16.70 21.83
C ALA A 761 22.60 -15.47 21.03
N PHE A 762 21.40 -15.00 21.32
CA PHE A 762 20.84 -13.75 20.78
C PHE A 762 21.77 -12.55 21.02
N ALA A 763 22.23 -12.32 22.26
CA ALA A 763 23.20 -11.26 22.58
C ALA A 763 24.46 -11.33 21.70
N THR A 764 25.00 -12.54 21.51
CA THR A 764 26.20 -12.79 20.72
C THR A 764 26.00 -12.38 19.26
N HIS A 765 24.87 -12.76 18.66
CA HIS A 765 24.53 -12.40 17.28
C HIS A 765 24.22 -10.91 17.12
N VAL A 766 23.46 -10.29 18.04
CA VAL A 766 23.21 -8.83 18.04
C VAL A 766 24.51 -8.04 18.15
N LYS A 767 25.45 -8.48 19.00
CA LYS A 767 26.79 -7.88 19.09
C LYS A 767 27.56 -8.04 17.78
N SER A 768 27.55 -9.23 17.17
CA SER A 768 28.25 -9.49 15.91
C SER A 768 27.73 -8.60 14.75
N VAL A 769 26.41 -8.40 14.64
CA VAL A 769 25.81 -7.44 13.70
C VAL A 769 26.30 -6.01 13.95
N ALA A 770 26.34 -5.58 15.21
CA ALA A 770 26.81 -4.26 15.59
C ALA A 770 28.32 -4.05 15.34
N ASP A 771 29.14 -5.07 15.62
CA ASP A 771 30.58 -5.08 15.37
C ASP A 771 30.85 -5.00 13.84
N LYS A 772 30.13 -5.79 13.03
CA LYS A 772 30.22 -5.78 11.55
C LYS A 772 29.86 -4.40 10.98
N ALA A 773 28.75 -3.81 11.42
CA ALA A 773 28.33 -2.47 10.98
C ALA A 773 29.31 -1.38 11.41
N THR A 774 29.84 -1.45 12.64
CA THR A 774 30.85 -0.50 13.14
C THR A 774 32.16 -0.63 12.36
N ALA A 775 32.59 -1.85 12.01
CA ALA A 775 33.77 -2.10 11.17
C ALA A 775 33.58 -1.62 9.72
N ALA A 776 32.35 -1.66 9.19
CA ALA A 776 31.99 -1.04 7.92
C ALA A 776 31.90 0.50 7.96
N GLY A 777 32.05 1.11 9.14
CA GLY A 777 32.06 2.56 9.35
C GLY A 777 30.69 3.18 9.69
N SER A 778 29.64 2.36 9.84
CA SER A 778 28.32 2.82 10.23
C SER A 778 28.30 3.30 11.68
N LYS A 779 27.41 4.26 11.99
CA LYS A 779 26.92 4.41 13.37
C LYS A 779 25.89 3.32 13.66
N VAL A 780 25.91 2.76 14.86
CA VAL A 780 24.94 1.75 15.29
C VAL A 780 24.12 2.31 16.46
N VAL A 781 22.82 2.10 16.44
CA VAL A 781 21.89 2.34 17.55
C VAL A 781 21.10 1.06 17.75
N LEU A 782 21.14 0.49 18.95
CA LEU A 782 20.32 -0.66 19.32
C LEU A 782 18.93 -0.17 19.75
N VAL A 783 17.88 -0.96 19.50
CA VAL A 783 16.51 -0.69 19.94
C VAL A 783 15.92 -1.98 20.51
N THR A 784 15.41 -1.96 21.74
CA THR A 784 14.83 -3.18 22.35
C THR A 784 13.46 -3.52 21.72
N PRO A 785 13.02 -4.80 21.72
CA PRO A 785 11.77 -5.21 21.08
C PRO A 785 10.54 -4.54 21.69
N VAL A 786 9.61 -4.10 20.84
CA VAL A 786 8.40 -3.35 21.26
C VAL A 786 7.15 -4.23 21.20
N THR A 787 7.19 -5.34 21.94
CA THR A 787 6.09 -6.31 22.06
C THR A 787 5.58 -6.39 23.50
N VAL A 788 4.42 -7.02 23.69
CA VAL A 788 3.71 -7.11 24.98
C VAL A 788 3.23 -8.54 25.31
N ARG A 789 3.79 -9.55 24.62
CA ARG A 789 3.30 -10.94 24.60
C ARG A 789 3.83 -11.76 25.78
N GLY A 790 5.04 -11.46 26.26
CA GLY A 790 5.66 -12.09 27.42
C GLY A 790 6.91 -12.90 27.07
N GLY A 791 7.96 -12.75 27.87
CA GLY A 791 9.28 -13.37 27.65
C GLY A 791 10.35 -12.39 27.15
N GLU A 792 9.98 -11.17 26.78
CA GLU A 792 10.89 -10.15 26.23
C GLU A 792 12.00 -9.73 27.18
N GLU A 793 11.78 -9.79 28.50
CA GLU A 793 12.67 -9.19 29.50
C GLU A 793 14.10 -9.75 29.41
N ALA A 794 14.25 -11.04 29.16
CA ALA A 794 15.56 -11.69 29.01
C ALA A 794 16.33 -11.14 27.80
N TYR A 795 15.66 -10.99 26.65
CA TYR A 795 16.25 -10.50 25.41
C TYR A 795 16.51 -8.99 25.44
N ALA A 796 15.58 -8.20 26.00
CA ALA A 796 15.79 -6.77 26.20
C ALA A 796 16.94 -6.51 27.20
N LYS A 797 17.07 -7.32 28.24
CA LYS A 797 18.22 -7.30 29.17
C LYS A 797 19.53 -7.70 28.48
N ALA A 798 19.49 -8.68 27.57
CA ALA A 798 20.63 -9.03 26.74
C ALA A 798 21.08 -7.86 25.85
N MET A 799 20.15 -7.16 25.17
CA MET A 799 20.49 -5.96 24.37
C MET A 799 21.03 -4.80 25.23
N ARG A 800 20.52 -4.61 26.45
CA ARG A 800 21.09 -3.66 27.43
C ARG A 800 22.55 -4.01 27.75
N GLY A 801 22.85 -5.28 28.02
CA GLY A 801 24.21 -5.76 28.21
C GLY A 801 25.13 -5.50 27.01
N VAL A 802 24.67 -5.84 25.79
CA VAL A 802 25.45 -5.57 24.56
C VAL A 802 25.68 -4.06 24.35
N ALA A 803 24.70 -3.21 24.66
CA ALA A 803 24.84 -1.76 24.57
C ALA A 803 25.91 -1.22 25.54
N ASP A 804 25.85 -1.66 26.81
CA ASP A 804 26.80 -1.25 27.85
C ASP A 804 28.23 -1.77 27.56
N GLU A 805 28.37 -3.03 27.14
CA GLU A 805 29.67 -3.65 26.83
C GLU A 805 30.35 -3.04 25.58
N ALA A 806 29.58 -2.71 24.54
CA ALA A 806 30.09 -2.15 23.29
C ALA A 806 30.08 -0.60 23.26
N GLY A 807 29.53 0.07 24.28
CA GLY A 807 29.40 1.53 24.34
C GLY A 807 28.43 2.11 23.29
N LEU A 808 27.39 1.36 22.94
CA LEU A 808 26.43 1.71 21.89
C LEU A 808 25.21 2.44 22.46
N PRO A 809 24.64 3.44 21.73
CA PRO A 809 23.35 4.00 22.10
C PRO A 809 22.22 2.96 22.03
N LEU A 810 21.39 2.91 23.07
CA LEU A 810 20.20 2.05 23.16
C LEU A 810 18.92 2.88 23.27
N LEU A 811 17.92 2.59 22.44
CA LEU A 811 16.55 3.08 22.60
C LEU A 811 15.69 1.97 23.23
N ASP A 812 15.34 2.12 24.51
CA ASP A 812 14.67 1.06 25.25
C ASP A 812 13.14 1.08 25.08
N ALA A 813 12.69 0.68 23.89
CA ALA A 813 11.27 0.62 23.56
C ALA A 813 10.52 -0.43 24.40
N GLN A 814 11.18 -1.52 24.82
CA GLN A 814 10.61 -2.55 25.71
C GLN A 814 10.26 -2.00 27.09
N ALA A 815 11.17 -1.22 27.71
CA ALA A 815 10.88 -0.56 28.98
C ALA A 815 9.78 0.51 28.83
N TRP A 816 9.79 1.27 27.72
CA TRP A 816 8.78 2.28 27.43
C TRP A 816 7.38 1.67 27.22
N ILE A 817 7.24 0.64 26.39
CA ILE A 817 5.92 0.02 26.14
C ILE A 817 5.37 -0.67 27.39
N GLY A 818 6.24 -1.26 28.22
CA GLY A 818 5.86 -1.77 29.53
C GLY A 818 5.28 -0.69 30.45
N GLN A 819 5.88 0.51 30.47
CA GLN A 819 5.32 1.67 31.20
C GLN A 819 4.01 2.17 30.57
N VAL A 820 3.92 2.25 29.24
CA VAL A 820 2.71 2.68 28.52
C VAL A 820 1.55 1.72 28.76
N VAL A 821 1.79 0.41 28.84
CA VAL A 821 0.80 -0.61 29.16
C VAL A 821 0.44 -0.62 30.65
N ALA A 822 1.38 -0.36 31.55
CA ALA A 822 1.10 -0.21 32.98
C ALA A 822 0.26 1.03 33.29
N ALA A 823 0.47 2.13 32.53
CA ALA A 823 -0.40 3.30 32.55
C ALA A 823 -1.74 3.00 31.85
N ASN A 824 -1.72 2.28 30.72
CA ASN A 824 -2.89 2.00 29.89
C ASN A 824 -3.02 0.52 29.49
N PRO A 825 -3.78 -0.27 30.26
CA PRO A 825 -4.11 -1.65 29.88
C PRO A 825 -4.72 -1.77 28.48
N ALA A 826 -5.50 -0.77 28.02
CA ALA A 826 -6.13 -0.77 26.70
C ALA A 826 -5.14 -0.57 25.52
N VAL A 827 -3.87 -0.24 25.77
CA VAL A 827 -2.84 -0.28 24.70
C VAL A 827 -2.59 -1.72 24.23
N ARG A 828 -2.74 -2.73 25.10
CA ARG A 828 -2.57 -4.15 24.73
C ARG A 828 -3.48 -4.59 23.58
N THR A 829 -4.70 -4.05 23.51
CA THR A 829 -5.70 -4.38 22.47
C THR A 829 -5.91 -3.26 21.44
N GLY A 830 -5.47 -2.04 21.76
CA GLY A 830 -5.60 -0.87 20.87
C GLY A 830 -4.42 -0.64 19.93
N TRP A 831 -3.20 -1.03 20.31
CA TRP A 831 -1.98 -0.84 19.51
C TRP A 831 -1.40 -2.14 18.93
N PHE A 832 -1.96 -3.29 19.30
CA PHE A 832 -1.52 -4.59 18.83
C PHE A 832 -2.69 -5.37 18.21
N ASN A 833 -2.40 -6.16 17.18
CA ASN A 833 -3.37 -7.06 16.54
C ASN A 833 -3.51 -8.40 17.31
N ALA A 834 -4.28 -9.34 16.76
CA ALA A 834 -4.51 -10.64 17.41
C ALA A 834 -3.24 -11.50 17.57
N ALA A 835 -2.27 -11.40 16.66
CA ALA A 835 -0.95 -12.05 16.79
C ALA A 835 -0.02 -11.28 17.76
N GLY A 836 -0.47 -10.16 18.33
CA GLY A 836 0.31 -9.29 19.19
C GLY A 836 1.35 -8.43 18.45
N GLN A 837 1.22 -8.27 17.13
CA GLN A 837 2.06 -7.40 16.30
C GLN A 837 1.59 -5.95 16.41
N LEU A 838 2.47 -4.96 16.19
CA LEU A 838 2.05 -3.56 16.15
C LEU A 838 1.06 -3.35 14.99
N ASN A 839 -0.12 -2.82 15.31
CA ASN A 839 -1.06 -2.32 14.31
C ASN A 839 -0.69 -0.87 13.91
N TYR A 840 -1.48 -0.27 13.02
CA TYR A 840 -1.25 1.10 12.55
C TYR A 840 -1.25 2.17 13.66
N SER A 841 -2.05 2.01 14.73
CA SER A 841 -2.04 2.85 15.93
C SER A 841 -0.74 2.67 16.72
N GLY A 842 -0.30 1.41 16.88
CA GLY A 842 0.95 1.03 17.53
C GLY A 842 2.18 1.59 16.82
N HIS A 843 2.24 1.52 15.50
CA HIS A 843 3.34 2.12 14.72
C HIS A 843 3.41 3.63 14.86
N LEU A 844 2.28 4.35 14.97
CA LEU A 844 2.32 5.79 15.26
C LEU A 844 2.78 6.07 16.70
N GLY A 845 2.32 5.29 17.68
CA GLY A 845 2.81 5.36 19.06
C GLY A 845 4.32 5.17 19.14
N TYR A 846 4.83 4.12 18.50
CA TYR A 846 6.25 3.80 18.42
C TYR A 846 7.05 4.87 17.64
N ALA A 847 6.52 5.41 16.54
CA ALA A 847 7.13 6.52 15.83
C ALA A 847 7.21 7.79 16.68
N ARG A 848 6.20 8.07 17.52
CA ARG A 848 6.25 9.18 18.47
C ARG A 848 7.29 8.95 19.57
N PHE A 849 7.42 7.74 20.11
CA PHE A 849 8.54 7.37 20.99
C PHE A 849 9.89 7.62 20.32
N MET A 850 10.13 7.04 19.14
CA MET A 850 11.39 7.19 18.41
C MET A 850 11.70 8.67 18.11
N MET A 851 10.70 9.48 17.72
CA MET A 851 10.87 10.92 17.50
C MET A 851 11.17 11.71 18.78
N LYS A 852 10.53 11.39 19.93
CA LYS A 852 10.82 12.03 21.24
C LYS A 852 12.22 11.64 21.72
N SER A 853 12.59 10.35 21.62
CA SER A 853 13.91 9.84 22.00
C SER A 853 15.08 10.37 21.15
N LEU A 854 14.87 10.58 19.84
CA LEU A 854 15.92 11.02 18.90
C LEU A 854 16.04 12.55 18.73
N ASP A 855 15.34 13.36 19.54
CA ASP A 855 15.33 14.83 19.43
C ASP A 855 14.90 15.30 18.02
N LEU A 856 13.91 14.59 17.48
CA LEU A 856 13.24 14.85 16.20
C LEU A 856 11.82 15.39 16.40
N TYR A 857 11.23 15.29 17.60
CA TYR A 857 9.83 15.67 17.82
C TYR A 857 9.60 17.16 17.50
N PRO A 858 8.57 17.53 16.70
CA PRO A 858 8.30 18.92 16.36
C PRO A 858 7.77 19.71 17.57
N ALA A 859 8.49 20.78 17.94
CA ALA A 859 8.06 21.69 19.01
C ALA A 859 6.73 22.43 18.73
N ASN A 860 6.32 22.50 17.46
CA ASN A 860 4.99 22.95 17.05
C ASN A 860 4.31 21.87 16.21
N VAL A 861 3.46 21.07 16.85
CA VAL A 861 2.80 19.91 16.24
C VAL A 861 1.84 20.31 15.10
N SER A 862 1.30 21.54 15.09
CA SER A 862 0.45 22.04 13.98
C SER A 862 1.14 22.01 12.60
N GLN A 863 2.46 22.20 12.58
CA GLN A 863 3.22 22.31 11.34
C GLN A 863 3.73 20.96 10.84
N SER A 864 3.70 19.93 11.70
CA SER A 864 3.97 18.55 11.32
C SER A 864 2.70 17.87 10.79
N ARG A 865 2.85 16.99 9.80
CA ARG A 865 1.82 16.04 9.38
C ARG A 865 2.00 14.74 10.15
N VAL A 866 3.23 14.21 10.17
CA VAL A 866 3.57 12.95 10.84
C VAL A 866 3.17 12.94 12.32
N ALA A 867 3.50 13.99 13.07
CA ALA A 867 3.18 14.07 14.49
C ALA A 867 1.70 14.34 14.79
N SER A 868 0.92 14.79 13.79
CA SER A 868 -0.49 15.16 13.91
C SER A 868 -1.47 14.16 13.27
N LEU A 869 -0.99 12.99 12.87
CA LEU A 869 -1.84 11.88 12.40
C LEU A 869 -2.74 11.34 13.53
N PRO A 870 -4.01 10.99 13.26
CA PRO A 870 -4.98 10.50 14.24
C PRO A 870 -5.09 8.95 14.26
N TYR A 871 -4.04 8.21 13.87
CA TYR A 871 -4.07 6.73 13.85
C TYR A 871 -4.32 6.12 15.25
N ASP A 872 -4.04 6.89 16.28
CA ASP A 872 -4.22 6.62 17.70
C ASP A 872 -5.68 6.70 18.18
N THR A 873 -6.61 7.13 17.32
CA THR A 873 -8.05 7.03 17.57
C THR A 873 -8.50 5.57 17.47
N ILE A 874 -8.60 4.89 18.62
CA ILE A 874 -9.21 3.55 18.75
C ILE A 874 -10.73 3.70 18.57
N GLY A 875 -11.14 3.85 17.31
CA GLY A 875 -12.52 4.16 16.88
C GLY A 875 -13.07 3.20 15.82
N VAL A 876 -12.33 2.14 15.48
CA VAL A 876 -12.86 1.01 14.71
C VAL A 876 -13.30 -0.10 15.66
N ASN A 877 -14.52 -0.58 15.45
CA ASN A 877 -15.08 -1.68 16.21
C ASN A 877 -14.56 -3.01 15.64
N LEU A 878 -13.34 -3.40 16.04
CA LEU A 878 -12.87 -4.77 15.86
C LEU A 878 -13.77 -5.68 16.71
N ALA A 879 -14.80 -6.23 16.08
CA ALA A 879 -15.76 -7.13 16.72
C ALA A 879 -14.99 -8.28 17.38
N GLY A 880 -15.15 -8.43 18.69
CA GLY A 880 -14.33 -9.33 19.49
C GLY A 880 -14.42 -10.77 18.98
N ALA A 881 -13.33 -11.26 18.41
CA ALA A 881 -13.10 -12.69 18.27
C ALA A 881 -13.01 -13.26 19.69
N SER A 882 -14.08 -13.91 20.14
CA SER A 882 -13.95 -14.81 21.29
C SER A 882 -13.12 -16.00 20.83
N GLU A 883 -12.08 -16.28 21.60
CA GLU A 883 -11.12 -17.34 21.33
C GLU A 883 -11.80 -18.71 21.50
N ASN A 884 -11.55 -19.63 20.57
CA ASN A 884 -11.91 -21.03 20.77
C ASN A 884 -10.70 -21.73 21.39
N GLY A 885 -10.77 -22.00 22.70
CA GLY A 885 -9.71 -22.68 23.46
C GLY A 885 -9.60 -24.17 23.16
N GLY A 886 -10.49 -24.72 22.32
CA GLY A 886 -10.52 -26.13 21.95
C GLY A 886 -11.33 -27.00 22.91
N GLU A 887 -11.12 -28.31 22.85
CA GLU A 887 -11.80 -29.27 23.72
C GLU A 887 -11.01 -29.53 25.00
N VAL A 888 -11.70 -29.53 26.15
CA VAL A 888 -11.15 -29.97 27.44
C VAL A 888 -11.81 -31.28 27.87
N PRO A 889 -11.07 -32.25 28.46
CA PRO A 889 -11.67 -33.52 28.86
C PRO A 889 -12.74 -33.33 29.92
N VAL A 890 -13.80 -34.14 29.87
CA VAL A 890 -14.81 -34.21 30.93
C VAL A 890 -15.18 -35.68 31.19
N ALA A 891 -15.24 -36.05 32.46
CA ALA A 891 -15.52 -37.40 32.91
C ALA A 891 -16.67 -37.41 33.93
N ARG A 892 -17.46 -38.48 33.93
CA ARG A 892 -18.46 -38.70 34.97
C ARG A 892 -17.77 -39.24 36.21
N VAL A 893 -17.95 -38.55 37.34
CA VAL A 893 -17.48 -38.99 38.65
C VAL A 893 -18.70 -39.34 39.48
N ASP A 894 -18.86 -40.63 39.76
CA ASP A 894 -19.93 -41.10 40.64
C ASP A 894 -19.65 -40.69 42.09
N GLY A 895 -20.67 -40.17 42.77
CA GLY A 895 -20.64 -40.00 44.23
C GLY A 895 -20.55 -41.37 44.90
N GLY A 896 -19.44 -41.65 45.58
CA GLY A 896 -19.17 -42.95 46.16
C GLY A 896 -20.14 -43.31 47.26
N ALA A 897 -20.94 -44.37 47.08
CA ALA A 897 -21.94 -44.82 48.07
C ALA A 897 -21.34 -45.34 49.40
N ASP A 898 -20.01 -45.36 49.54
CA ASP A 898 -19.27 -46.01 50.63
C ASP A 898 -18.58 -45.04 51.64
N ASP A 899 -18.60 -43.71 51.43
CA ASP A 899 -17.98 -42.75 52.37
C ASP A 899 -18.97 -41.93 53.22
N GLY A 900 -20.24 -41.89 52.82
CA GLY A 900 -21.30 -41.16 53.53
C GLY A 900 -21.38 -39.65 53.23
N SER A 901 -20.68 -39.15 52.20
CA SER A 901 -20.96 -37.81 51.66
C SER A 901 -22.37 -37.76 51.03
N ALA A 902 -22.94 -36.55 50.96
CA ALA A 902 -24.26 -36.29 50.41
C ALA A 902 -24.24 -35.87 48.92
N ASP A 903 -23.08 -35.99 48.26
CA ASP A 903 -22.85 -35.49 46.90
C ASP A 903 -23.28 -36.51 45.84
N GLY A 904 -24.09 -36.07 44.89
CA GLY A 904 -24.52 -36.87 43.75
C GLY A 904 -23.44 -37.06 42.69
N ALA A 905 -23.76 -37.84 41.65
CA ALA A 905 -22.92 -37.94 40.46
C ALA A 905 -22.68 -36.56 39.80
N ARG A 906 -21.50 -36.34 39.24
CA ARG A 906 -21.07 -35.04 38.70
C ARG A 906 -20.26 -35.20 37.41
N ALA A 907 -20.32 -34.19 36.55
CA ALA A 907 -19.45 -34.03 35.41
C ALA A 907 -18.19 -33.26 35.85
N HIS A 908 -17.06 -33.96 35.94
CA HIS A 908 -15.77 -33.36 36.25
C HIS A 908 -15.07 -32.93 34.97
N ILE A 909 -15.00 -31.63 34.72
CA ILE A 909 -14.29 -31.04 33.59
C ILE A 909 -12.83 -30.82 34.01
N ASP A 910 -11.88 -31.50 33.34
CA ASP A 910 -10.44 -31.42 33.59
C ASP A 910 -9.85 -30.13 32.98
N THR A 911 -10.26 -28.99 33.55
CA THR A 911 -9.71 -27.66 33.22
C THR A 911 -8.25 -27.49 33.66
N THR A 912 -7.62 -28.50 34.28
CA THR A 912 -6.16 -28.51 34.51
C THR A 912 -5.37 -28.77 33.22
N ARG A 913 -6.06 -29.15 32.13
CA ARG A 913 -5.49 -29.26 30.78
C ARG A 913 -5.49 -27.96 29.99
N ILE A 914 -6.16 -26.92 30.49
CA ILE A 914 -6.07 -25.59 29.91
C ILE A 914 -4.67 -25.07 30.21
N ASP A 915 -3.90 -24.77 29.16
CA ASP A 915 -2.70 -23.95 29.30
C ASP A 915 -3.10 -22.47 29.25
N PRO A 916 -3.10 -21.74 30.38
CA PRO A 916 -3.48 -20.33 30.40
C PRO A 916 -2.47 -19.44 29.67
N ALA A 917 -1.28 -19.94 29.29
CA ALA A 917 -0.31 -19.22 28.47
C ALA A 917 -0.54 -19.44 26.95
N ALA A 918 -1.37 -20.41 26.56
CA ALA A 918 -1.81 -20.58 25.17
C ALA A 918 -3.01 -19.68 24.81
N SER A 919 -3.73 -19.18 25.82
CA SER A 919 -4.87 -18.27 25.68
C SER A 919 -4.44 -16.80 25.70
N LEU A 920 -4.85 -16.03 24.69
CA LEU A 920 -4.62 -14.59 24.61
C LEU A 920 -5.55 -13.81 25.56
N VAL A 921 -6.64 -14.45 25.99
CA VAL A 921 -7.59 -13.92 26.97
C VAL A 921 -7.01 -14.07 28.39
N ILE A 922 -6.62 -12.95 29.02
CA ILE A 922 -6.29 -12.92 30.46
C ILE A 922 -7.60 -13.03 31.24
N VAL A 923 -7.98 -14.26 31.59
CA VAL A 923 -9.25 -14.57 32.26
C VAL A 923 -9.30 -13.97 33.67
N LYS A 924 -10.33 -13.17 33.93
CA LYS A 924 -10.73 -12.64 35.25
C LYS A 924 -11.46 -13.72 36.05
N ASP A 925 -12.43 -14.36 35.42
CA ASP A 925 -13.33 -15.35 35.96
C ASP A 925 -13.84 -16.29 34.86
N TYR A 926 -14.10 -17.54 35.25
CA TYR A 926 -14.75 -18.53 34.39
C TYR A 926 -16.23 -18.69 34.75
N ARG A 927 -17.05 -18.98 33.74
CA ARG A 927 -18.38 -19.56 33.90
C ARG A 927 -18.48 -20.85 33.12
N VAL A 928 -19.39 -21.73 33.51
CA VAL A 928 -19.75 -22.93 32.74
C VAL A 928 -21.19 -22.82 32.28
N VAL A 929 -21.40 -23.01 30.99
CA VAL A 929 -22.70 -22.98 30.33
C VAL A 929 -22.98 -24.37 29.77
N GLU A 930 -24.07 -25.00 30.18
CA GLU A 930 -24.59 -26.21 29.53
C GLU A 930 -25.34 -25.82 28.26
N VAL A 931 -25.08 -26.55 27.18
CA VAL A 931 -25.69 -26.35 25.86
C VAL A 931 -26.59 -27.53 25.55
N ALA A 932 -27.90 -27.28 25.52
CA ALA A 932 -28.90 -28.29 25.16
C ALA A 932 -28.86 -28.61 23.66
N ALA A 933 -29.42 -29.77 23.27
CA ALA A 933 -29.43 -30.25 21.88
C ALA A 933 -30.23 -29.37 20.89
N ASP A 934 -31.02 -28.41 21.38
CA ASP A 934 -31.71 -27.38 20.57
C ASP A 934 -30.93 -26.05 20.47
N GLY A 935 -29.75 -25.97 21.09
CA GLY A 935 -28.93 -24.76 21.17
C GLY A 935 -29.20 -23.87 22.39
N THR A 936 -30.13 -24.24 23.28
CA THR A 936 -30.42 -23.47 24.49
C THR A 936 -29.23 -23.50 25.46
N ARG A 937 -28.71 -22.32 25.81
CA ARG A 937 -27.57 -22.12 26.72
C ARG A 937 -28.05 -21.81 28.15
N THR A 938 -27.61 -22.59 29.12
CA THR A 938 -27.94 -22.44 30.56
C THR A 938 -26.68 -22.34 31.41
N THR A 939 -26.47 -21.25 32.14
CA THR A 939 -25.30 -21.10 33.02
C THR A 939 -25.44 -22.02 34.25
N VAL A 940 -24.58 -23.03 34.36
CA VAL A 940 -24.56 -24.02 35.46
C VAL A 940 -23.53 -23.69 36.55
N ALA A 941 -22.50 -22.91 36.23
CA ALA A 941 -21.57 -22.32 37.20
C ALA A 941 -21.11 -20.93 36.74
N ASN A 942 -20.78 -20.01 37.65
CA ASN A 942 -20.41 -18.62 37.30
C ASN A 942 -19.48 -18.00 38.34
N GLY A 943 -18.67 -17.01 37.93
CA GLY A 943 -17.77 -16.27 38.82
C GLY A 943 -16.63 -17.11 39.42
N LEU A 944 -16.20 -18.17 38.73
CA LEU A 944 -15.20 -19.11 39.22
C LEU A 944 -13.79 -18.50 39.10
N ALA A 945 -13.02 -18.55 40.19
CA ALA A 945 -11.67 -18.00 40.23
C ALA A 945 -10.70 -18.80 39.34
N PRO A 946 -9.91 -18.15 38.44
CA PRO A 946 -9.02 -18.85 37.52
C PRO A 946 -8.00 -19.76 38.20
N ALA A 947 -7.47 -19.34 39.35
CA ALA A 947 -6.48 -20.10 40.11
C ALA A 947 -7.03 -21.41 40.72
N ASP A 948 -8.35 -21.52 40.91
CA ASP A 948 -8.99 -22.74 41.40
C ASP A 948 -9.43 -23.63 40.24
N VAL A 949 -9.98 -23.04 39.17
CA VAL A 949 -10.38 -23.75 37.93
C VAL A 949 -9.20 -24.46 37.28
N LEU A 950 -8.09 -23.76 37.07
CA LEU A 950 -6.89 -24.29 36.39
C LEU A 950 -6.11 -25.29 37.25
N LYS A 951 -6.44 -25.40 38.54
CA LYS A 951 -5.74 -26.26 39.50
C LYS A 951 -6.53 -27.51 39.89
N ASN A 952 -7.85 -27.40 40.00
CA ASN A 952 -8.69 -28.43 40.64
C ASN A 952 -9.73 -29.06 39.68
N GLY A 953 -9.87 -28.56 38.45
CA GLY A 953 -11.00 -28.91 37.58
C GLY A 953 -12.27 -28.11 37.91
N ILE A 954 -13.38 -28.42 37.23
CA ILE A 954 -14.73 -27.93 37.58
C ILE A 954 -15.70 -29.11 37.67
N ASP A 955 -16.36 -29.25 38.81
CA ASP A 955 -17.47 -30.20 38.97
C ASP A 955 -18.82 -29.52 38.67
N VAL A 956 -19.59 -30.08 37.74
CA VAL A 956 -21.00 -29.72 37.51
C VAL A 956 -21.89 -30.85 38.05
N PRO A 957 -22.82 -30.59 38.99
CA PRO A 957 -23.74 -31.61 39.50
C PRO A 957 -24.66 -32.17 38.41
N LEU A 958 -24.88 -33.49 38.42
CA LEU A 958 -25.81 -34.18 37.52
C LEU A 958 -27.03 -34.68 38.30
N ALA A 959 -28.14 -34.92 37.60
CA ALA A 959 -29.34 -35.47 38.24
C ALA A 959 -29.09 -36.93 38.70
N ALA A 960 -29.77 -37.34 39.78
CA ALA A 960 -29.62 -38.69 40.32
C ALA A 960 -30.12 -39.76 39.32
N GLY A 961 -29.21 -40.58 38.82
CA GLY A 961 -29.49 -41.56 37.77
C GLY A 961 -29.48 -41.01 36.33
N ASP A 962 -28.98 -39.78 36.12
CA ASP A 962 -28.77 -39.25 34.78
C ASP A 962 -27.74 -40.12 34.02
N THR A 963 -28.02 -40.43 32.77
CA THR A 963 -27.15 -41.20 31.87
C THR A 963 -26.99 -40.54 30.51
N ALA A 964 -27.51 -39.31 30.33
CA ALA A 964 -27.46 -38.57 29.07
C ALA A 964 -26.04 -38.10 28.72
N ALA A 965 -25.88 -37.66 27.47
CA ALA A 965 -24.74 -36.89 27.03
C ALA A 965 -25.02 -35.40 27.26
N HIS A 966 -24.00 -34.66 27.70
CA HIS A 966 -24.08 -33.23 28.01
C HIS A 966 -22.95 -32.48 27.31
N THR A 967 -23.19 -31.27 26.83
CA THR A 967 -22.14 -30.39 26.28
C THR A 967 -22.03 -29.17 27.16
N TYR A 968 -20.83 -28.90 27.67
CA TYR A 968 -20.52 -27.72 28.46
C TYR A 968 -19.56 -26.81 27.71
N GLU A 969 -19.75 -25.51 27.87
CA GLU A 969 -18.82 -24.46 27.46
C GLU A 969 -18.23 -23.84 28.72
N VAL A 970 -16.93 -24.06 28.96
CA VAL A 970 -16.16 -23.36 29.99
C VAL A 970 -15.68 -22.05 29.38
N ILE A 971 -16.33 -20.95 29.75
CA ILE A 971 -16.13 -19.63 29.16
C ILE A 971 -15.34 -18.75 30.13
N GLY A 972 -14.05 -18.59 29.88
CA GLY A 972 -13.18 -17.65 30.57
C GLY A 972 -13.40 -16.24 30.02
N SER A 973 -13.68 -15.26 30.89
CA SER A 973 -13.96 -13.88 30.48
C SER A 973 -12.83 -12.94 30.89
N ALA A 974 -12.41 -12.04 29.99
CA ALA A 974 -11.43 -11.00 30.33
C ALA A 974 -11.98 -9.97 31.33
N VAL A 975 -11.09 -9.23 32.00
CA VAL A 975 -11.46 -7.96 32.64
C VAL A 975 -11.87 -6.96 31.56
N VAL A 976 -13.16 -6.66 31.45
CA VAL A 976 -13.69 -5.59 30.60
C VAL A 976 -14.43 -4.52 31.42
N PRO A 977 -14.54 -3.28 30.92
CA PRO A 977 -15.38 -2.25 31.54
C PRO A 977 -16.87 -2.61 31.47
N ASP A 978 -17.62 -2.21 32.48
CA ASP A 978 -19.04 -2.54 32.62
C ASP A 978 -19.87 -2.16 31.38
N GLY A 979 -20.83 -3.02 31.03
CA GLY A 979 -21.63 -2.88 29.80
C GLY A 979 -20.92 -3.26 28.48
N SER A 980 -19.62 -3.54 28.49
CA SER A 980 -18.92 -4.13 27.34
C SER A 980 -19.19 -5.64 27.25
N GLN A 981 -19.29 -6.20 26.04
CA GLN A 981 -19.21 -7.65 25.88
C GLN A 981 -17.79 -8.11 26.22
N PRO A 982 -17.59 -9.08 27.13
CA PRO A 982 -16.26 -9.60 27.42
C PRO A 982 -15.69 -10.27 26.17
N VAL A 983 -14.41 -10.03 25.88
CA VAL A 983 -13.64 -10.97 25.08
C VAL A 983 -13.54 -12.25 25.92
N THR A 984 -13.98 -13.37 25.36
CA THR A 984 -14.00 -14.65 26.07
C THR A 984 -13.14 -15.67 25.35
N VAL A 985 -12.56 -16.59 26.12
CA VAL A 985 -12.06 -17.87 25.61
C VAL A 985 -13.07 -18.95 25.99
N THR A 986 -13.55 -19.70 25.00
CA THR A 986 -14.53 -20.77 25.20
C THR A 986 -13.86 -22.11 24.94
N TYR A 987 -13.85 -22.97 25.96
CA TYR A 987 -13.44 -24.37 25.86
C TYR A 987 -14.68 -25.26 25.87
N THR A 988 -14.77 -26.22 24.94
CA THR A 988 -15.91 -27.15 24.87
C THR A 988 -15.58 -28.43 25.63
N ALA A 989 -16.55 -28.97 26.38
CA ALA A 989 -16.41 -30.19 27.15
C ALA A 989 -17.64 -31.07 26.95
N THR A 990 -17.51 -32.10 26.11
CA THR A 990 -18.61 -33.02 25.78
C THR A 990 -18.54 -34.27 26.64
N LEU A 991 -19.43 -34.38 27.63
CA LEU A 991 -19.58 -35.59 28.45
C LEU A 991 -20.44 -36.60 27.66
N PRO A 992 -19.93 -37.79 27.31
CA PRO A 992 -20.72 -38.82 26.65
C PRO A 992 -21.80 -39.40 27.57
N ALA A 993 -22.82 -39.99 26.95
CA ALA A 993 -23.82 -40.79 27.64
C ALA A 993 -23.18 -42.01 28.32
N VAL A 994 -23.80 -42.48 29.41
CA VAL A 994 -23.34 -43.71 30.08
C VAL A 994 -23.83 -44.91 29.27
N GLU A 995 -22.94 -45.49 28.47
CA GLU A 995 -23.24 -46.73 27.75
C GLU A 995 -23.43 -47.90 28.74
N PRO A 996 -24.50 -48.71 28.61
CA PRO A 996 -24.70 -49.88 29.45
C PRO A 996 -23.63 -50.94 29.16
N GLY A 997 -22.95 -51.40 30.21
CA GLY A 997 -21.78 -52.29 30.11
C GLY A 997 -22.01 -53.56 29.26
N PRO A 998 -21.03 -53.99 28.44
CA PRO A 998 -21.32 -54.78 27.24
C PRO A 998 -21.56 -56.28 27.49
N GLY A 999 -22.69 -56.76 26.98
CA GLY A 999 -22.72 -58.03 26.23
C GLY A 999 -22.20 -57.77 24.80
N PRO A 1000 -21.46 -58.70 24.16
CA PRO A 1000 -20.48 -58.33 23.14
C PRO A 1000 -21.02 -57.59 21.90
N ASP A 1001 -20.36 -56.46 21.63
CA ASP A 1001 -20.63 -55.37 20.68
C ASP A 1001 -20.59 -55.79 19.19
N PRO A 1002 -21.46 -55.21 18.32
CA PRO A 1002 -21.11 -54.01 17.52
C PRO A 1002 -22.25 -52.96 17.44
N GLY A 1003 -22.04 -51.72 17.01
CA GLY A 1003 -20.82 -51.05 16.52
C GLY A 1003 -21.17 -49.75 15.75
N PRO A 1004 -20.19 -48.94 15.30
CA PRO A 1004 -20.42 -47.54 14.91
C PRO A 1004 -21.27 -47.30 13.65
N GLY A 1005 -21.87 -46.09 13.58
CA GLY A 1005 -22.50 -45.56 12.37
C GLY A 1005 -21.53 -45.57 11.18
N ALA A 1006 -22.00 -46.06 10.03
CA ALA A 1006 -21.13 -46.53 8.96
C ALA A 1006 -20.30 -45.43 8.29
N VAL A 1007 -18.99 -45.69 8.16
CA VAL A 1007 -18.08 -44.90 7.32
C VAL A 1007 -18.43 -45.12 5.85
N THR A 1008 -18.80 -44.05 5.16
CA THR A 1008 -19.29 -44.06 3.76
C THR A 1008 -18.22 -43.67 2.75
N ILE A 1009 -18.48 -43.91 1.45
CA ILE A 1009 -17.60 -43.44 0.35
C ILE A 1009 -17.85 -41.95 0.11
N ASP A 1010 -16.76 -41.18 0.05
CA ASP A 1010 -16.73 -39.77 -0.36
C ASP A 1010 -16.49 -39.63 -1.88
N HIS A 1011 -15.50 -40.35 -2.42
CA HIS A 1011 -15.27 -40.44 -3.87
C HIS A 1011 -14.52 -41.72 -4.27
N ILE A 1012 -14.46 -41.99 -5.58
CA ILE A 1012 -13.67 -43.11 -6.13
C ILE A 1012 -12.68 -42.65 -7.20
N THR A 1013 -11.64 -43.46 -7.39
CA THR A 1013 -10.65 -43.37 -8.47
C THR A 1013 -10.52 -44.74 -9.15
N ALA A 1014 -10.17 -44.80 -10.43
CA ALA A 1014 -10.08 -46.07 -11.17
C ALA A 1014 -8.94 -46.05 -12.18
N VAL A 1015 -8.15 -47.12 -12.21
CA VAL A 1015 -7.01 -47.32 -13.11
C VAL A 1015 -6.94 -48.77 -13.60
N THR A 1016 -6.14 -49.03 -14.65
CA THR A 1016 -5.84 -50.40 -15.09
C THR A 1016 -4.34 -50.61 -15.28
N THR A 1017 -3.89 -51.83 -15.00
CA THR A 1017 -2.55 -52.32 -15.33
C THR A 1017 -2.51 -53.11 -16.65
N GLN A 1018 -3.63 -53.21 -17.38
CA GLN A 1018 -3.67 -53.85 -18.70
C GLN A 1018 -3.07 -52.93 -19.77
N THR A 1019 -1.83 -53.22 -20.18
CA THR A 1019 -1.08 -52.46 -21.21
C THR A 1019 -0.87 -53.29 -22.48
N GLY A 1020 -0.52 -52.62 -23.59
CA GLY A 1020 -0.14 -53.27 -24.85
C GLY A 1020 -1.27 -53.94 -25.66
N VAL A 1021 -2.54 -53.66 -25.30
CA VAL A 1021 -3.75 -54.32 -25.82
C VAL A 1021 -3.90 -54.19 -27.33
N LYS A 1022 -4.33 -55.27 -27.99
CA LYS A 1022 -4.54 -55.35 -29.44
C LYS A 1022 -5.93 -55.85 -29.84
N VAL A 1023 -6.29 -55.62 -31.10
CA VAL A 1023 -7.53 -56.13 -31.72
C VAL A 1023 -7.53 -57.66 -31.68
N GLY A 1024 -8.58 -58.24 -31.12
CA GLY A 1024 -8.70 -59.67 -30.82
C GLY A 1024 -8.23 -60.08 -29.42
N ASP A 1025 -7.67 -59.16 -28.62
CA ASP A 1025 -7.44 -59.37 -27.19
C ASP A 1025 -8.74 -59.10 -26.41
N ARG A 1026 -8.94 -59.77 -25.26
CA ARG A 1026 -10.05 -59.46 -24.34
C ARG A 1026 -9.64 -58.40 -23.32
N PHE A 1027 -10.63 -57.67 -22.81
CA PHE A 1027 -10.47 -56.83 -21.64
C PHE A 1027 -10.18 -57.70 -20.40
N ASP A 1028 -9.16 -57.33 -19.62
CA ASP A 1028 -8.77 -58.04 -18.41
C ASP A 1028 -9.29 -57.30 -17.18
N ARG A 1029 -10.51 -57.65 -16.76
CA ARG A 1029 -11.15 -57.07 -15.56
C ARG A 1029 -10.31 -57.29 -14.29
N GLY A 1030 -9.51 -58.36 -14.23
CA GLY A 1030 -8.61 -58.65 -13.10
C GLY A 1030 -7.43 -57.68 -12.98
N LYS A 1031 -7.18 -56.85 -14.00
CA LYS A 1031 -6.16 -55.79 -13.99
C LYS A 1031 -6.72 -54.39 -13.72
N VAL A 1032 -8.01 -54.26 -13.39
CA VAL A 1032 -8.62 -52.99 -13.00
C VAL A 1032 -8.57 -52.84 -11.49
N ILE A 1033 -8.09 -51.69 -11.03
CA ILE A 1033 -8.08 -51.31 -9.62
C ILE A 1033 -8.96 -50.09 -9.47
N VAL A 1034 -10.00 -50.19 -8.65
CA VAL A 1034 -10.88 -49.08 -8.27
C VAL A 1034 -10.67 -48.83 -6.78
N THR A 1035 -10.37 -47.60 -6.40
CA THR A 1035 -10.01 -47.22 -5.04
C THR A 1035 -10.99 -46.16 -4.55
N ALA A 1036 -11.67 -46.41 -3.44
CA ALA A 1036 -12.52 -45.43 -2.78
C ALA A 1036 -11.74 -44.67 -1.70
N THR A 1037 -12.00 -43.38 -1.60
CA THR A 1037 -11.75 -42.58 -0.40
C THR A 1037 -13.03 -42.53 0.41
N LEU A 1038 -12.90 -42.71 1.72
CA LEU A 1038 -14.01 -42.73 2.66
C LEU A 1038 -14.16 -41.37 3.36
N THR A 1039 -15.32 -41.12 3.98
CA THR A 1039 -15.64 -39.88 4.69
C THR A 1039 -14.77 -39.65 5.94
N ASP A 1040 -14.08 -40.68 6.44
CA ASP A 1040 -13.05 -40.57 7.49
C ASP A 1040 -11.62 -40.35 6.93
N GLY A 1041 -11.51 -40.06 5.63
CA GLY A 1041 -10.26 -39.83 4.91
C GLY A 1041 -9.47 -41.10 4.55
N LYS A 1042 -9.85 -42.29 5.06
CA LYS A 1042 -9.14 -43.54 4.76
C LYS A 1042 -9.40 -43.97 3.31
N LYS A 1043 -8.47 -44.74 2.75
CA LYS A 1043 -8.54 -45.22 1.35
C LYS A 1043 -8.52 -46.75 1.28
N ARG A 1044 -9.30 -47.29 0.35
CA ARG A 1044 -9.59 -48.73 0.22
C ARG A 1044 -9.70 -49.16 -1.24
N ALA A 1045 -9.52 -50.44 -1.55
CA ALA A 1045 -9.82 -50.99 -2.87
C ALA A 1045 -11.25 -51.57 -2.93
N LEU A 1046 -12.01 -51.29 -3.98
CA LEU A 1046 -13.32 -51.92 -4.19
C LEU A 1046 -13.16 -53.36 -4.70
N ALA A 1047 -13.96 -54.29 -4.19
CA ALA A 1047 -14.06 -55.63 -4.73
C ALA A 1047 -14.78 -55.63 -6.10
N ALA A 1048 -14.55 -56.68 -6.90
CA ALA A 1048 -14.95 -56.70 -8.31
C ALA A 1048 -16.47 -56.83 -8.57
N ASP A 1049 -17.26 -57.00 -7.53
CA ASP A 1049 -18.72 -56.99 -7.46
C ASP A 1049 -19.27 -55.64 -6.95
N GLU A 1050 -18.53 -54.92 -6.11
CA GLU A 1050 -18.88 -53.58 -5.60
C GLU A 1050 -18.79 -52.44 -6.64
N TYR A 1051 -18.39 -52.73 -7.89
CA TYR A 1051 -18.42 -51.75 -8.97
C TYR A 1051 -18.80 -52.36 -10.33
N ALA A 1052 -19.67 -51.68 -11.07
CA ALA A 1052 -19.87 -51.96 -12.49
C ALA A 1052 -18.73 -51.34 -13.32
N LEU A 1053 -18.45 -51.94 -14.48
CA LEU A 1053 -17.62 -51.32 -15.52
C LEU A 1053 -18.44 -51.23 -16.81
N THR A 1054 -18.48 -50.04 -17.39
CA THR A 1054 -19.03 -49.80 -18.73
C THR A 1054 -17.95 -49.17 -19.60
N ALA A 1055 -18.03 -49.33 -20.93
CA ALA A 1055 -17.06 -48.73 -21.83
C ALA A 1055 -17.71 -48.18 -23.11
N VAL A 1056 -17.05 -47.17 -23.66
CA VAL A 1056 -17.37 -46.57 -24.96
C VAL A 1056 -16.10 -46.37 -25.79
N ASP A 1057 -16.24 -46.41 -27.11
CA ASP A 1057 -15.18 -46.02 -28.04
C ASP A 1057 -15.06 -44.49 -28.18
N GLU A 1058 -14.11 -44.01 -28.99
CA GLU A 1058 -13.94 -42.59 -29.33
C GLU A 1058 -15.17 -41.94 -30.01
N GLN A 1059 -16.11 -42.72 -30.55
CA GLN A 1059 -17.37 -42.23 -31.09
C GLN A 1059 -18.50 -42.22 -30.03
N GLY A 1060 -18.21 -42.58 -28.77
CA GLY A 1060 -19.19 -42.68 -27.70
C GLY A 1060 -20.09 -43.93 -27.77
N LYS A 1061 -19.78 -44.89 -28.66
CA LYS A 1061 -20.57 -46.10 -28.82
C LYS A 1061 -20.15 -47.18 -27.82
N THR A 1062 -21.13 -47.84 -27.20
CA THR A 1062 -20.90 -48.88 -26.19
C THR A 1062 -20.00 -50.01 -26.70
N VAL A 1063 -18.96 -50.32 -25.92
CA VAL A 1063 -18.03 -51.43 -26.14
C VAL A 1063 -18.33 -52.52 -25.11
N ASP A 1064 -18.71 -53.71 -25.58
CA ASP A 1064 -18.92 -54.88 -24.72
C ASP A 1064 -17.56 -55.46 -24.26
N LEU A 1065 -17.20 -55.14 -23.01
CA LEU A 1065 -15.97 -55.61 -22.37
C LEU A 1065 -15.92 -57.12 -22.12
N SER A 1066 -17.04 -57.86 -22.27
CA SER A 1066 -17.01 -59.31 -22.20
C SER A 1066 -16.38 -59.95 -23.44
N GLN A 1067 -16.35 -59.23 -24.58
CA GLN A 1067 -15.86 -59.72 -25.86
C GLN A 1067 -14.41 -59.28 -26.17
N PRO A 1068 -13.74 -59.91 -27.15
CA PRO A 1068 -12.48 -59.40 -27.67
C PRO A 1068 -12.68 -58.06 -28.39
N PHE A 1069 -11.73 -57.13 -28.26
CA PHE A 1069 -11.81 -55.83 -28.91
C PHE A 1069 -11.76 -55.99 -30.45
N VAL A 1070 -12.85 -55.64 -31.14
CA VAL A 1070 -13.01 -55.87 -32.60
C VAL A 1070 -12.41 -54.77 -33.49
N LYS A 1071 -11.99 -53.63 -32.92
CA LYS A 1071 -11.48 -52.46 -33.66
C LYS A 1071 -10.38 -51.77 -32.84
N ALA A 1072 -9.41 -51.17 -33.52
CA ALA A 1072 -8.36 -50.36 -32.91
C ALA A 1072 -8.86 -48.93 -32.62
N GLY A 1073 -8.32 -48.30 -31.58
CA GLY A 1073 -8.74 -46.99 -31.07
C GLY A 1073 -8.71 -46.95 -29.54
N LYS A 1074 -8.98 -45.78 -28.96
CA LYS A 1074 -9.12 -45.59 -27.51
C LYS A 1074 -10.51 -46.03 -27.04
N VAL A 1075 -10.53 -46.88 -26.02
CA VAL A 1075 -11.75 -47.30 -25.31
C VAL A 1075 -11.73 -46.64 -23.93
N THR A 1076 -12.71 -45.81 -23.63
CA THR A 1076 -12.86 -45.15 -22.32
C THR A 1076 -13.74 -46.03 -21.43
N VAL A 1077 -13.19 -46.46 -20.30
CA VAL A 1077 -13.86 -47.31 -19.31
C VAL A 1077 -14.29 -46.45 -18.13
N THR A 1078 -15.58 -46.52 -17.77
CA THR A 1078 -16.14 -45.90 -16.57
C THR A 1078 -16.40 -46.97 -15.52
N ALA A 1079 -15.83 -46.79 -14.33
CA ALA A 1079 -16.19 -47.52 -13.12
C ALA A 1079 -17.24 -46.74 -12.32
N SER A 1080 -18.22 -47.44 -11.77
CA SER A 1080 -19.31 -46.87 -10.98
C SER A 1080 -19.68 -47.81 -9.82
N VAL A 1081 -19.79 -47.29 -8.60
CA VAL A 1081 -20.06 -48.11 -7.40
C VAL A 1081 -21.43 -48.79 -7.51
N ALA A 1082 -21.48 -50.10 -7.23
CA ALA A 1082 -22.66 -50.94 -7.39
C ALA A 1082 -23.31 -51.21 -6.03
N ASN A 1083 -24.28 -50.36 -5.69
CA ASN A 1083 -25.33 -50.61 -4.70
C ASN A 1083 -26.65 -50.03 -5.25
N GLY A 1084 -27.70 -49.95 -4.44
CA GLY A 1084 -29.09 -49.77 -4.90
C GLY A 1084 -29.42 -48.55 -5.77
N ASP A 1085 -28.57 -47.52 -5.80
CA ASP A 1085 -28.80 -46.27 -6.54
C ASP A 1085 -27.54 -45.92 -7.38
N ALA A 1086 -27.46 -46.44 -8.61
CA ALA A 1086 -26.19 -46.67 -9.30
C ALA A 1086 -25.49 -45.45 -10.00
N ALA A 1087 -25.40 -44.26 -9.41
CA ALA A 1087 -24.83 -43.07 -10.10
C ALA A 1087 -23.89 -42.10 -9.34
N ALA A 1088 -23.90 -42.01 -8.01
CA ALA A 1088 -23.21 -40.89 -7.32
C ALA A 1088 -21.68 -40.85 -7.48
N PHE A 1089 -21.03 -42.01 -7.51
CA PHE A 1089 -19.56 -42.10 -7.53
C PHE A 1089 -19.08 -42.87 -8.75
N THR A 1090 -18.43 -42.15 -9.68
CA THR A 1090 -17.85 -42.73 -10.90
C THR A 1090 -16.43 -42.23 -11.14
N ALA A 1091 -15.59 -43.08 -11.74
CA ALA A 1091 -14.23 -42.73 -12.17
C ALA A 1091 -13.95 -43.29 -13.56
N ARG A 1092 -13.03 -42.67 -14.30
CA ARG A 1092 -12.75 -43.04 -15.70
C ARG A 1092 -11.25 -43.21 -15.96
N PHE A 1093 -10.92 -44.23 -16.74
CA PHE A 1093 -9.62 -44.42 -17.38
C PHE A 1093 -9.82 -44.82 -18.85
N ALA A 1094 -8.74 -44.95 -19.61
CA ALA A 1094 -8.81 -45.35 -21.01
C ALA A 1094 -7.75 -46.38 -21.39
N ILE A 1095 -8.11 -47.29 -22.29
CA ILE A 1095 -7.23 -48.30 -22.89
C ILE A 1095 -7.07 -47.97 -24.38
N SER A 1096 -5.84 -47.92 -24.86
CA SER A 1096 -5.53 -47.79 -26.29
C SER A 1096 -5.38 -49.17 -26.92
N VAL A 1097 -6.32 -49.56 -27.78
CA VAL A 1097 -6.29 -50.84 -28.51
C VAL A 1097 -5.61 -50.64 -29.87
N THR A 1098 -4.59 -51.44 -30.18
CA THR A 1098 -3.81 -51.36 -31.43
C THR A 1098 -4.08 -52.55 -32.36
N ALA A 1099 -3.78 -52.47 -33.66
CA ALA A 1099 -4.01 -53.61 -34.56
C ALA A 1099 -3.02 -54.77 -34.29
N ARG A 1100 -3.49 -56.03 -34.30
CA ARG A 1100 -2.61 -57.20 -34.38
C ARG A 1100 -2.03 -57.33 -35.80
N PRO A 1101 -0.73 -57.65 -35.97
CA PRO A 1101 -0.22 -58.22 -37.23
C PRO A 1101 -0.96 -59.54 -37.52
N GLY A 1102 -1.40 -59.73 -38.76
CA GLY A 1102 -2.37 -60.78 -39.10
C GLY A 1102 -1.80 -62.06 -39.70
N THR A 1103 -2.43 -63.19 -39.36
CA THR A 1103 -2.48 -64.48 -40.07
C THR A 1103 -3.80 -65.14 -39.67
N GLY A 1104 -4.48 -65.87 -40.55
CA GLY A 1104 -5.85 -66.37 -40.24
C GLY A 1104 -6.36 -67.52 -41.11
N GLY A 1105 -7.67 -67.79 -40.98
CA GLY A 1105 -8.40 -68.84 -41.70
C GLY A 1105 -8.79 -70.02 -40.80
N GLY A 1106 -10.01 -70.56 -40.99
CA GLY A 1106 -10.49 -71.78 -40.33
C GLY A 1106 -12.00 -71.75 -40.00
N THR A 1107 -12.74 -72.76 -40.47
CA THR A 1107 -14.18 -72.97 -40.20
C THR A 1107 -14.39 -74.34 -39.54
N GLY A 1108 -15.45 -74.48 -38.73
CA GLY A 1108 -15.85 -75.78 -38.17
C GLY A 1108 -16.94 -75.65 -37.11
N SER A 1109 -17.89 -76.58 -37.09
CA SER A 1109 -18.94 -76.70 -36.08
C SER A 1109 -18.82 -78.02 -35.31
N GLY A 1110 -19.36 -78.07 -34.09
CA GLY A 1110 -19.43 -79.28 -33.28
C GLY A 1110 -20.17 -79.04 -31.98
N ALA A 1111 -21.13 -79.92 -31.65
CA ALA A 1111 -21.86 -79.91 -30.39
C ALA A 1111 -21.48 -81.14 -29.56
N GLY A 1112 -21.55 -81.04 -28.24
CA GLY A 1112 -21.31 -82.16 -27.32
C GLY A 1112 -21.50 -81.77 -25.86
N THR A 1113 -22.25 -82.58 -25.13
CA THR A 1113 -22.51 -82.45 -23.68
C THR A 1113 -21.89 -83.63 -22.93
N GLY A 1114 -21.61 -83.51 -21.63
CA GLY A 1114 -21.26 -84.69 -20.82
C GLY A 1114 -20.57 -84.42 -19.48
N SER A 1115 -21.30 -84.64 -18.39
CA SER A 1115 -20.82 -84.64 -17.00
C SER A 1115 -19.78 -85.74 -16.68
N GLY A 1116 -18.97 -85.56 -15.63
CA GLY A 1116 -18.10 -86.60 -15.05
C GLY A 1116 -17.46 -86.19 -13.71
N SER A 1117 -17.55 -87.05 -12.69
CA SER A 1117 -17.12 -86.80 -11.31
C SER A 1117 -15.78 -87.48 -10.94
N GLY A 1118 -15.10 -87.00 -9.88
CA GLY A 1118 -13.92 -87.65 -9.30
C GLY A 1118 -13.45 -87.00 -7.98
N ALA A 1119 -12.86 -87.80 -7.08
CA ALA A 1119 -12.43 -87.38 -5.73
C ALA A 1119 -10.92 -87.68 -5.48
N GLY A 1120 -10.31 -87.12 -4.43
CA GLY A 1120 -8.92 -87.43 -4.03
C GLY A 1120 -8.44 -86.72 -2.75
N GLN A 1121 -7.65 -87.42 -1.92
CA GLN A 1121 -7.16 -87.01 -0.59
C GLN A 1121 -5.66 -86.59 -0.61
N GLY A 1122 -5.14 -85.99 0.49
CA GLY A 1122 -3.70 -86.17 0.84
C GLY A 1122 -3.04 -85.08 1.72
N ALA A 1123 -2.25 -85.50 2.72
CA ALA A 1123 -1.35 -84.72 3.62
C ALA A 1123 -0.22 -83.93 2.88
N GLY A 1124 0.65 -83.08 3.46
CA GLY A 1124 1.03 -82.67 4.84
C GLY A 1124 2.35 -81.83 4.76
N SER A 1125 3.12 -81.46 5.81
CA SER A 1125 2.90 -81.36 7.27
C SER A 1125 4.19 -80.85 8.00
N GLY A 1126 4.14 -79.72 8.74
CA GLY A 1126 5.29 -79.13 9.50
C GLY A 1126 6.19 -78.19 8.68
N THR A 1127 6.85 -77.12 9.18
CA THR A 1127 6.99 -76.46 10.51
C THR A 1127 7.33 -74.95 10.28
N GLY A 1128 7.33 -73.99 11.23
CA GLY A 1128 7.26 -74.02 12.71
C GLY A 1128 6.97 -72.63 13.33
N SER A 1129 7.91 -72.06 14.10
CA SER A 1129 7.82 -70.81 14.91
C SER A 1129 8.87 -69.74 14.49
N GLU A 1130 8.83 -68.44 14.84
CA GLU A 1130 8.24 -67.70 15.99
C GLU A 1130 7.50 -66.37 15.64
N ALA A 1131 7.06 -65.65 16.69
CA ALA A 1131 6.23 -64.44 16.84
C ALA A 1131 6.35 -63.27 15.82
N GLY A 1132 5.33 -62.40 15.66
CA GLY A 1132 3.99 -62.36 16.29
C GLY A 1132 3.12 -61.13 15.88
N ARG A 1133 1.79 -61.17 16.19
CA ARG A 1133 0.73 -60.11 16.11
C ARG A 1133 0.91 -58.95 15.08
N LYS A 1134 0.16 -58.77 13.97
CA LYS A 1134 -1.26 -59.09 13.57
C LYS A 1134 -2.32 -58.30 14.38
N PRO A 1135 -3.47 -57.79 13.84
CA PRO A 1135 -3.94 -57.45 12.45
C PRO A 1135 -4.29 -55.93 12.30
N GLY A 1136 -4.97 -55.36 11.27
CA GLY A 1136 -5.40 -55.80 9.93
C GLY A 1136 -6.88 -55.47 9.54
N ALA A 1137 -7.15 -55.07 8.27
CA ALA A 1137 -8.47 -54.84 7.60
C ALA A 1137 -9.35 -53.65 8.10
N GLY A 1138 -10.41 -53.17 7.41
CA GLY A 1138 -10.81 -53.34 5.98
C GLY A 1138 -12.34 -53.21 5.65
N ASP A 1139 -12.72 -52.11 4.97
CA ASP A 1139 -13.61 -52.03 3.76
C ASP A 1139 -15.18 -52.25 3.70
N GLY A 1140 -16.01 -51.20 3.43
CA GLY A 1140 -16.79 -51.11 2.14
C GLY A 1140 -18.25 -50.54 1.90
N SER A 1141 -18.40 -49.68 0.85
CA SER A 1141 -19.52 -49.25 -0.10
C SER A 1141 -20.99 -48.89 0.36
N GLY A 1142 -21.87 -48.09 -0.31
CA GLY A 1142 -21.84 -47.17 -1.50
C GLY A 1142 -23.24 -46.67 -2.09
N SER A 1143 -23.31 -45.53 -2.83
CA SER A 1143 -24.33 -45.08 -3.87
C SER A 1143 -25.81 -44.65 -3.50
N GLY A 1144 -26.61 -43.79 -4.20
CA GLY A 1144 -26.37 -42.62 -5.12
C GLY A 1144 -27.17 -42.31 -6.46
N LEU A 1145 -28.39 -41.69 -6.54
CA LEU A 1145 -29.11 -41.26 -7.83
C LEU A 1145 -29.88 -39.88 -7.72
N SER A 1146 -30.62 -39.24 -8.68
CA SER A 1146 -31.19 -39.52 -10.04
C SER A 1146 -31.00 -38.40 -11.15
N LYS A 1147 -32.04 -37.79 -11.81
CA LYS A 1147 -31.92 -37.10 -13.15
C LYS A 1147 -32.59 -35.69 -13.37
N THR A 1148 -31.93 -34.86 -14.22
CA THR A 1148 -32.45 -33.78 -15.15
C THR A 1148 -33.21 -32.55 -14.58
N GLY A 1149 -33.24 -31.33 -15.17
CA GLY A 1149 -32.77 -30.79 -16.47
C GLY A 1149 -32.95 -29.24 -16.55
N ALA A 1150 -33.00 -28.62 -17.75
CA ALA A 1150 -32.98 -27.15 -17.99
C ALA A 1150 -34.00 -26.69 -19.09
N ASP A 1151 -34.11 -25.46 -19.66
CA ASP A 1151 -33.17 -24.31 -19.86
C ASP A 1151 -33.89 -22.95 -20.18
N VAL A 1152 -33.30 -21.82 -19.70
CA VAL A 1152 -32.98 -20.49 -20.35
C VAL A 1152 -33.99 -19.69 -21.26
N ALA A 1153 -33.81 -18.34 -21.29
CA ALA A 1153 -34.28 -17.29 -22.27
C ALA A 1153 -35.55 -16.43 -21.91
N ALA A 1154 -35.77 -15.17 -22.38
CA ALA A 1154 -34.90 -14.06 -22.87
C ALA A 1154 -35.67 -12.72 -23.15
N VAL A 1155 -34.94 -11.57 -23.17
CA VAL A 1155 -35.07 -10.38 -24.09
C VAL A 1155 -36.14 -9.23 -23.91
N THR A 1156 -35.61 -7.99 -23.72
CA THR A 1156 -36.09 -6.59 -24.03
C THR A 1156 -37.41 -5.96 -23.51
N ALA A 1157 -37.36 -4.71 -22.95
CA ALA A 1157 -37.69 -3.44 -23.66
C ALA A 1157 -38.07 -2.20 -22.77
N ALA A 1158 -37.35 -1.08 -22.98
CA ALA A 1158 -37.78 0.34 -23.04
C ALA A 1158 -38.58 1.09 -21.92
N ALA A 1159 -37.91 2.12 -21.37
CA ALA A 1159 -38.33 3.54 -21.22
C ALA A 1159 -39.46 4.00 -20.23
N GLY A 1160 -39.10 5.01 -19.42
CA GLY A 1160 -40.02 5.90 -18.69
C GLY A 1160 -39.31 7.20 -18.29
N LEU A 1161 -39.92 8.37 -18.49
CA LEU A 1161 -39.28 9.69 -18.35
C LEU A 1161 -40.18 10.66 -17.58
N LEU A 1162 -39.63 11.44 -16.65
CA LEU A 1162 -40.31 12.61 -16.04
C LEU A 1162 -39.29 13.60 -15.45
N MET A 1163 -39.68 14.87 -15.32
CA MET A 1163 -38.82 16.01 -14.94
C MET A 1163 -39.45 16.87 -13.84
N LEU A 1164 -38.62 17.63 -13.10
CA LEU A 1164 -38.85 18.96 -12.48
C LEU A 1164 -37.49 19.33 -11.81
N ALA A 1165 -36.69 20.34 -12.17
CA ALA A 1165 -36.87 21.75 -12.58
C ALA A 1165 -36.80 22.75 -11.39
N GLY A 1166 -35.77 23.62 -11.42
CA GLY A 1166 -35.55 24.77 -10.51
C GLY A 1166 -34.50 25.71 -11.12
N VAL A 1167 -34.69 27.04 -11.07
CA VAL A 1167 -34.11 27.96 -12.07
C VAL A 1167 -33.56 29.28 -11.50
N ALA A 1168 -32.29 29.57 -11.86
CA ALA A 1168 -31.59 30.86 -12.09
C ALA A 1168 -31.61 32.06 -11.11
N ALA A 1169 -30.39 32.52 -10.77
CA ALA A 1169 -29.91 33.92 -10.83
C ALA A 1169 -28.35 33.88 -10.88
N ALA A 1170 -27.58 34.56 -11.75
CA ALA A 1170 -27.52 35.97 -12.21
C ALA A 1170 -26.83 36.91 -11.19
N VAL A 1171 -25.90 37.83 -11.54
CA VAL A 1171 -25.20 38.12 -12.82
C VAL A 1171 -23.84 38.84 -12.56
N ALA A 1172 -22.95 38.90 -13.56
CA ALA A 1172 -21.57 39.39 -13.43
C ALA A 1172 -21.35 40.92 -13.26
N ARG A 1173 -20.27 41.28 -12.53
CA ARG A 1173 -19.39 42.48 -12.63
C ARG A 1173 -18.25 42.33 -11.60
N GLY A 1174 -16.99 42.74 -11.82
CA GLY A 1174 -16.33 43.30 -13.01
C GLY A 1174 -14.81 43.48 -12.80
N ARG A 1175 -14.04 43.66 -13.89
CA ARG A 1175 -12.56 43.83 -13.85
C ARG A 1175 -12.12 45.13 -13.14
N ARG A 1176 -11.05 45.09 -12.32
CA ARG A 1176 -9.75 45.80 -12.60
C ARG A 1176 -8.72 45.79 -11.44
N ARG A 1177 -7.46 45.46 -11.81
CA ARG A 1177 -6.15 46.08 -11.42
C ARG A 1177 -5.78 46.31 -9.92
N SER A 1178 -4.64 45.70 -9.53
CA SER A 1178 -3.43 46.27 -8.84
C SER A 1178 -3.59 47.13 -7.57
N VAL A 1179 -2.68 47.11 -6.58
CA VAL A 1179 -1.19 47.04 -6.63
C VAL A 1179 -0.62 46.27 -5.42
N ARG A 1180 0.67 45.87 -5.53
CA ARG A 1180 1.64 45.55 -4.45
C ARG A 1180 1.76 46.64 -3.35
N PRO A 1181 2.51 46.47 -2.23
CA PRO A 1181 3.51 45.43 -1.89
C PRO A 1181 2.98 44.00 -1.84
#